data_AF-A0AAV4P475-F1
#
_entry.id   AF-A0AAV4P475-F1
#
_cell.length_a   1.000
_cell.length_b   1.000
_cell.length_c   1.000
_cell.angle_alpha   90.00
_cell.angle_beta   90.00
_cell.angle_gamma   90.00
#
_symmetry.space_group_name_H-M   'P 1'
#
loop_
_entity.id
_entity.type
_entity.pdbx_description
1 polymer ?
#
loop_
_entity_poly.entity_id
_entity_poly.type
_entity_poly.pdbx_seq_one_letter_code
_entity_poly.pdbx_strand_id
1 'polypeptide(L)'
;MALLIVLAGGLGFLLQLTCPVSCRALATDGETPIQESGSPLFERMVEATATTESPDPSYFLSYVHEPSSEDIYINQLSKGFLGVTKDLVSFSPRSKTTSLEDRLSSLRGLSPSEAAAFLEHQGLTVPPPKPVVCDHNTPFYRTMDGSCNNLQHPCWGKAHEPFQRWLPPVYANGVDAPRVRADGAPLPCPRQVYQWVCSQWQQNSTTTYSHFSSLGVIWGQMLAHEMVLTPTVTVKVWNGAEFNDAPPSCCDPDTSHPECIPIVVDYEDSFFPRGHCINIARSAAFVYSPTSCTPFRLGVPRNQMNQLTAFMDASLVYGASKKQMRKLRENGGFGAKLVMDFSTGWSHPPRKNRTCKAGHGVCDKRCFLAGERRANENPFLGAMHTMWAREHNRLVNELSSRGWPEETLFHVVRKIVGALFQHITYNEYLPYVLGPELMKHMRLAVPTPDYRYDSTLNPTIFNAFAAAAFRYGHSMIASRYSRMGQPESNSQPLSGDFFSMDEFCSPHGDPVVQLLGGMAQQRAQKIDNLFSRQVTNHLFAKEMNGPGLDLFSINVQRGRDHGLPPYTKWREACNLPKINDYPDLKGTIPDHIIDRLATIYGPGGVHEVDLFVAGVSELPVNGGIIGPTFTCIVSHQYKALKFGDRFWYENLHHPGAFTPAQLEAIRRTTLASLLCRNSDIKEMQALAFEVEASSNRKIPCHTILQQTHLDLKFWT
;
A
#
# COMPACT_ATOMS: atom_id res chain seq x y z
N MET A 1 -43.18 -25.06 49.52
CA MET A 1 -43.96 -25.21 48.28
C MET A 1 -42.97 -25.42 47.14
N ALA A 2 -42.30 -26.58 47.13
CA ALA A 2 -42.66 -27.83 46.42
C ALA A 2 -42.25 -27.74 44.93
N LEU A 3 -41.02 -28.16 44.58
CA LEU A 3 -40.61 -29.55 44.21
C LEU A 3 -41.14 -29.96 42.82
N LEU A 4 -40.48 -30.69 41.91
CA LEU A 4 -39.14 -31.28 41.68
C LEU A 4 -39.33 -32.16 40.38
N ILE A 5 -38.24 -32.60 39.72
CA ILE A 5 -38.11 -33.84 38.88
C ILE A 5 -38.57 -33.70 37.40
N VAL A 6 -37.69 -33.72 36.39
CA VAL A 6 -36.80 -34.79 35.82
C VAL A 6 -37.55 -35.82 34.96
N LEU A 7 -36.99 -36.10 33.77
CA LEU A 7 -36.99 -37.33 32.90
C LEU A 7 -37.19 -36.92 31.43
N ALA A 8 -36.21 -37.03 30.52
CA ALA A 8 -35.47 -38.19 30.00
C ALA A 8 -36.15 -38.86 28.78
N GLY A 9 -35.32 -39.11 27.75
CA GLY A 9 -35.60 -40.00 26.62
C GLY A 9 -36.16 -39.28 25.38
N GLY A 10 -35.67 -39.45 24.17
CA GLY A 10 -34.76 -40.46 23.63
C GLY A 10 -35.14 -40.71 22.17
N LEU A 11 -34.12 -40.76 21.31
CA LEU A 11 -34.01 -41.43 20.01
C LEU A 11 -35.22 -41.49 19.06
N GLY A 12 -34.94 -41.13 17.80
CA GLY A 12 -34.90 -42.19 16.78
C GLY A 12 -35.59 -41.93 15.45
N PHE A 13 -34.77 -41.92 14.39
CA PHE A 13 -34.99 -42.53 13.07
C PHE A 13 -36.16 -42.01 12.19
N LEU A 14 -35.94 -41.44 11.00
CA LEU A 14 -35.32 -41.89 9.72
C LEU A 14 -36.41 -42.12 8.66
N LEU A 15 -36.03 -41.77 7.43
CA LEU A 15 -36.61 -42.14 6.13
C LEU A 15 -37.85 -41.37 5.68
N GLN A 16 -38.13 -41.19 4.39
CA GLN A 16 -37.41 -41.09 3.12
C GLN A 16 -38.55 -40.91 2.07
N LEU A 17 -38.20 -40.69 0.80
CA LEU A 17 -39.05 -40.86 -0.39
C LEU A 17 -40.06 -39.72 -0.66
N THR A 18 -40.33 -39.22 -1.86
CA THR A 18 -39.68 -39.11 -3.20
C THR A 18 -40.80 -38.60 -4.12
N CYS A 19 -40.48 -37.65 -5.02
CA CYS A 19 -41.05 -37.52 -6.39
C CYS A 19 -42.55 -37.14 -6.57
N PRO A 20 -42.99 -36.76 -7.79
CA PRO A 20 -42.60 -35.59 -8.59
C PRO A 20 -43.86 -34.93 -9.22
N VAL A 21 -43.74 -33.96 -10.16
CA VAL A 21 -44.52 -33.89 -11.43
C VAL A 21 -44.34 -32.52 -12.14
N SER A 22 -43.86 -32.65 -13.37
CA SER A 22 -43.91 -31.80 -14.59
C SER A 22 -45.08 -30.82 -14.76
N CYS A 23 -44.82 -29.64 -15.35
CA CYS A 23 -45.39 -29.27 -16.67
C CYS A 23 -44.79 -28.00 -17.31
N ARG A 24 -44.88 -27.98 -18.65
CA ARG A 24 -44.21 -27.13 -19.65
C ARG A 24 -44.84 -25.75 -19.86
N ALA A 25 -43.95 -24.80 -20.19
CA ALA A 25 -43.97 -23.74 -21.23
C ALA A 25 -45.22 -22.88 -21.49
N LEU A 26 -45.03 -21.56 -21.51
CA LEU A 26 -45.21 -20.69 -22.70
C LEU A 26 -44.71 -19.26 -22.39
N ALA A 27 -44.05 -18.66 -23.38
CA ALA A 27 -43.51 -17.31 -23.36
C ALA A 27 -44.54 -16.30 -23.88
N THR A 28 -44.58 -15.09 -23.30
CA THR A 28 -44.90 -13.81 -23.99
C THR A 28 -44.35 -12.63 -23.19
N ASP A 29 -43.86 -11.63 -23.93
CA ASP A 29 -43.16 -10.41 -23.53
C ASP A 29 -43.91 -9.48 -22.56
N GLY A 30 -43.14 -8.66 -21.84
CA GLY A 30 -43.63 -7.48 -21.12
C GLY A 30 -42.59 -6.91 -20.16
N GLU A 31 -41.79 -5.94 -20.61
CA GLU A 31 -40.89 -5.15 -19.76
C GLU A 31 -41.67 -4.31 -18.73
N THR A 32 -41.28 -4.37 -17.45
CA THR A 32 -41.31 -3.27 -16.48
C THR A 32 -40.47 -3.64 -15.24
N PRO A 33 -39.89 -2.67 -14.52
CA PRO A 33 -38.67 -2.87 -13.72
C PRO A 33 -38.97 -3.47 -12.33
N ILE A 34 -38.19 -4.47 -11.94
CA ILE A 34 -38.30 -5.14 -10.65
C ILE A 34 -37.63 -4.29 -9.57
N GLN A 35 -38.45 -3.88 -8.63
CA GLN A 35 -38.12 -3.27 -7.34
C GLN A 35 -37.65 -4.41 -6.41
N GLU A 36 -36.37 -4.43 -6.04
CA GLU A 36 -35.83 -5.45 -5.12
C GLU A 36 -36.22 -5.16 -3.67
N SER A 37 -36.86 -6.15 -3.03
CA SER A 37 -37.21 -6.18 -1.61
C SER A 37 -36.18 -6.99 -0.81
N GLY A 38 -35.72 -6.41 0.32
CA GLY A 38 -34.65 -6.94 1.19
C GLY A 38 -35.09 -8.03 2.19
N SER A 39 -34.10 -8.73 2.75
CA SER A 39 -34.22 -9.88 3.67
C SER A 39 -33.15 -9.81 4.81
N PRO A 40 -33.42 -10.33 6.03
CA PRO A 40 -33.05 -9.69 7.31
C PRO A 40 -31.74 -10.17 7.98
N LEU A 41 -30.81 -10.78 7.25
CA LEU A 41 -29.47 -11.14 7.79
C LEU A 41 -28.35 -10.21 7.29
N PHE A 42 -28.58 -9.57 6.14
CA PHE A 42 -27.81 -8.41 5.69
C PHE A 42 -28.15 -7.17 6.52
N GLU A 43 -29.26 -7.18 7.26
CA GLU A 43 -29.54 -6.15 8.24
C GLU A 43 -28.43 -6.08 9.31
N ARG A 44 -27.86 -7.18 9.83
CA ARG A 44 -26.79 -7.04 10.85
C ARG A 44 -25.40 -6.61 10.36
N MET A 45 -25.10 -6.69 9.07
CA MET A 45 -23.81 -6.23 8.52
C MET A 45 -23.94 -5.03 7.57
N VAL A 46 -25.15 -4.74 7.08
CA VAL A 46 -25.48 -3.62 6.18
C VAL A 46 -26.58 -2.70 6.72
N GLU A 47 -27.27 -3.00 7.85
CA GLU A 47 -27.85 -1.92 8.69
C GLU A 47 -26.77 -1.00 9.23
N ALA A 48 -25.47 -1.31 9.11
CA ALA A 48 -24.43 -0.30 9.23
C ALA A 48 -24.55 0.86 8.21
N THR A 49 -25.46 0.79 7.24
CA THR A 49 -25.77 1.87 6.29
C THR A 49 -27.06 2.64 6.61
N ALA A 50 -27.81 2.24 7.65
CA ALA A 50 -28.92 3.01 8.24
C ALA A 50 -28.78 3.21 9.76
N THR A 51 -27.79 2.60 10.42
CA THR A 51 -27.36 2.93 11.77
C THR A 51 -26.35 4.05 11.73
N THR A 52 -26.45 4.96 12.68
CA THR A 52 -25.54 6.09 12.93
C THR A 52 -24.12 5.68 13.34
N GLU A 53 -23.77 4.39 13.34
CA GLU A 53 -22.51 3.88 13.88
C GLU A 53 -21.41 3.68 12.83
N SER A 54 -20.21 4.23 13.08
CA SER A 54 -19.02 4.02 12.26
C SER A 54 -18.59 2.54 12.25
N PRO A 55 -18.06 2.00 11.13
CA PRO A 55 -17.51 0.66 11.07
C PRO A 55 -16.38 0.40 12.08
N ASP A 56 -16.18 -0.88 12.44
CA ASP A 56 -15.08 -1.36 13.29
C ASP A 56 -13.70 -1.06 12.65
N PRO A 57 -12.64 -0.80 13.43
CA PRO A 57 -11.30 -0.53 12.87
C PRO A 57 -10.78 -1.60 11.91
N SER A 58 -11.15 -2.88 12.11
CA SER A 58 -10.78 -3.98 11.21
C SER A 58 -11.44 -3.91 9.83
N TYR A 59 -12.62 -3.30 9.72
CA TYR A 59 -13.25 -3.02 8.43
C TYR A 59 -12.35 -2.11 7.59
N PHE A 60 -11.85 -1.03 8.16
CA PHE A 60 -10.99 -0.07 7.46
C PHE A 60 -9.64 -0.67 7.09
N LEU A 61 -9.07 -1.53 7.94
CA LEU A 61 -7.89 -2.31 7.58
C LEU A 61 -8.16 -3.24 6.39
N SER A 62 -9.35 -3.86 6.33
CA SER A 62 -9.73 -4.68 5.19
C SER A 62 -9.97 -3.85 3.92
N TYR A 63 -10.57 -2.66 4.05
CA TYR A 63 -10.80 -1.74 2.94
C TYR A 63 -9.50 -1.40 2.22
N VAL A 64 -8.45 -1.03 2.97
CA VAL A 64 -7.16 -0.61 2.39
C VAL A 64 -6.37 -1.75 1.77
N HIS A 65 -6.70 -3.01 2.07
CA HIS A 65 -6.01 -4.22 1.57
C HIS A 65 -6.89 -5.17 0.77
N GLU A 66 -8.13 -4.81 0.47
CA GLU A 66 -9.07 -5.74 -0.14
C GLU A 66 -8.54 -6.24 -1.51
N PRO A 67 -8.72 -7.52 -1.83
CA PRO A 67 -8.26 -8.06 -3.11
C PRO A 67 -9.19 -7.71 -4.27
N SER A 68 -8.62 -7.55 -5.47
CA SER A 68 -9.41 -7.61 -6.71
C SER A 68 -9.82 -9.05 -7.03
N SER A 69 -10.73 -9.23 -7.99
CA SER A 69 -11.10 -10.56 -8.48
C SER A 69 -9.91 -11.35 -9.03
N GLU A 70 -8.93 -10.67 -9.63
CA GLU A 70 -7.70 -11.31 -10.12
C GLU A 70 -6.81 -11.77 -8.96
N ASP A 71 -6.66 -10.96 -7.91
CA ASP A 71 -5.89 -11.34 -6.73
C ASP A 71 -6.48 -12.54 -6.00
N ILE A 72 -7.82 -12.59 -5.87
CA ILE A 72 -8.52 -13.73 -5.25
C ILE A 72 -8.21 -15.01 -6.02
N TYR A 73 -8.30 -14.96 -7.35
CA TYR A 73 -8.00 -16.10 -8.22
C TYR A 73 -6.54 -16.57 -8.08
N ILE A 74 -5.58 -15.65 -8.16
CA ILE A 74 -4.14 -15.96 -8.02
C ILE A 74 -3.86 -16.57 -6.64
N ASN A 75 -4.45 -16.01 -5.58
CA ASN A 75 -4.29 -16.50 -4.23
C ASN A 75 -4.85 -17.92 -4.05
N GLN A 76 -6.03 -18.21 -4.59
CA GLN A 76 -6.65 -19.54 -4.51
C GLN A 76 -5.76 -20.62 -5.17
N LEU A 77 -5.27 -20.37 -6.38
CA LEU A 77 -4.33 -21.26 -7.05
C LEU A 77 -3.05 -21.45 -6.22
N SER A 78 -2.45 -20.34 -5.79
CA SER A 78 -1.19 -20.33 -5.05
C SER A 78 -1.29 -21.08 -3.73
N LYS A 79 -2.42 -20.97 -3.02
CA LYS A 79 -2.67 -21.70 -1.78
C LYS A 79 -2.75 -23.21 -1.99
N GLY A 80 -3.38 -23.67 -3.09
CA GLY A 80 -3.40 -25.10 -3.44
C GLY A 80 -1.99 -25.66 -3.59
N PHE A 81 -1.13 -24.96 -4.35
CA PHE A 81 0.25 -25.39 -4.59
C PHE A 81 1.13 -25.33 -3.33
N LEU A 82 0.94 -24.30 -2.50
CA LEU A 82 1.62 -24.22 -1.20
C LEU A 82 1.18 -25.35 -0.27
N GLY A 83 -0.12 -25.70 -0.25
CA GLY A 83 -0.65 -26.81 0.55
C GLY A 83 0.04 -28.13 0.22
N VAL A 84 0.08 -28.49 -1.07
CA VAL A 84 0.78 -29.70 -1.53
C VAL A 84 2.27 -29.66 -1.18
N THR A 85 2.92 -28.51 -1.36
CA THR A 85 4.34 -28.36 -1.00
C THR A 85 4.56 -28.62 0.49
N LYS A 86 3.71 -28.06 1.37
CA LYS A 86 3.79 -28.31 2.83
C LYS A 86 3.61 -29.77 3.16
N ASP A 87 2.60 -30.42 2.59
CA ASP A 87 2.30 -31.81 2.88
C ASP A 87 3.52 -32.67 2.54
N LEU A 88 4.06 -32.52 1.32
CA LEU A 88 5.23 -33.26 0.86
C LEU A 88 6.49 -33.05 1.72
N VAL A 89 6.74 -31.83 2.19
CA VAL A 89 7.90 -31.56 3.05
C VAL A 89 7.63 -31.83 4.54
N SER A 90 6.37 -32.02 4.93
CA SER A 90 6.02 -32.45 6.30
C SER A 90 6.20 -33.96 6.46
N PHE A 91 5.96 -34.75 5.41
CA PHE A 91 6.20 -36.19 5.43
C PHE A 91 7.71 -36.51 5.44
N SER A 92 8.16 -37.22 6.47
CA SER A 92 9.48 -37.84 6.51
C SER A 92 9.38 -39.27 5.96
N PRO A 93 10.18 -39.68 4.97
CA PRO A 93 10.49 -41.10 4.82
C PRO A 93 11.08 -41.60 6.16
N ARG A 94 10.92 -42.88 6.50
CA ARG A 94 11.49 -43.49 7.74
C ARG A 94 13.02 -43.32 7.88
N SER A 95 13.70 -42.83 6.85
CA SER A 95 15.12 -42.48 6.85
C SER A 95 15.35 -41.08 7.47
N LYS A 96 15.98 -41.02 8.66
CA LYS A 96 16.31 -39.79 9.41
C LYS A 96 17.37 -38.89 8.74
N THR A 97 17.61 -38.99 7.44
CA THR A 97 18.83 -38.46 6.79
C THR A 97 18.64 -37.30 5.82
N THR A 98 17.41 -36.94 5.43
CA THR A 98 17.18 -35.83 4.48
C THR A 98 16.79 -34.55 5.21
N SER A 99 17.52 -33.45 4.95
CA SER A 99 17.21 -32.15 5.54
C SER A 99 15.94 -31.53 4.92
N LEU A 100 15.39 -30.49 5.55
CA LEU A 100 14.28 -29.72 4.97
C LEU A 100 14.65 -29.14 3.59
N GLU A 101 15.88 -28.63 3.47
CA GLU A 101 16.34 -28.02 2.21
C GLU A 101 16.49 -29.07 1.11
N ASP A 102 16.95 -30.29 1.43
CA ASP A 102 17.04 -31.38 0.44
C ASP A 102 15.66 -31.76 -0.12
N ARG A 103 14.64 -31.78 0.75
CA ARG A 103 13.25 -32.06 0.36
C ARG A 103 12.68 -30.95 -0.53
N LEU A 104 12.88 -29.69 -0.14
CA LEU A 104 12.46 -28.54 -0.95
C LEU A 104 13.20 -28.50 -2.31
N SER A 105 14.51 -28.76 -2.32
CA SER A 105 15.31 -28.80 -3.53
C SER A 105 14.86 -29.89 -4.49
N SER A 106 14.48 -31.07 -3.97
CA SER A 106 13.93 -32.17 -4.78
C SER A 106 12.64 -31.76 -5.49
N LEU A 107 11.73 -31.05 -4.82
CA LEU A 107 10.50 -30.54 -5.44
C LEU A 107 10.77 -29.44 -6.47
N ARG A 108 11.74 -28.55 -6.20
CA ARG A 108 12.16 -27.50 -7.13
C ARG A 108 12.83 -28.04 -8.39
N GLY A 109 13.37 -29.26 -8.32
CA GLY A 109 14.01 -29.96 -9.43
C GLY A 109 13.05 -30.56 -10.45
N LEU A 110 11.75 -30.69 -10.13
CA LEU A 110 10.74 -31.17 -11.06
C LEU A 110 10.53 -30.18 -12.21
N SER A 111 10.41 -30.71 -13.44
CA SER A 111 9.97 -29.89 -14.57
C SER A 111 8.53 -29.40 -14.36
N PRO A 112 8.12 -28.27 -14.98
CA PRO A 112 6.75 -27.78 -14.87
C PRO A 112 5.69 -28.81 -15.29
N SER A 113 5.99 -29.67 -16.28
CA SER A 113 5.10 -30.75 -16.72
C SER A 113 4.98 -31.88 -15.70
N GLU A 114 6.09 -32.30 -15.07
CA GLU A 114 6.06 -33.34 -14.03
C GLU A 114 5.30 -32.85 -12.80
N ALA A 115 5.56 -31.60 -12.38
CA ALA A 115 4.88 -30.98 -11.27
C ALA A 115 3.38 -30.80 -11.55
N ALA A 116 3.01 -30.40 -12.78
CA ALA A 116 1.61 -30.27 -13.19
C ALA A 116 0.88 -31.61 -13.20
N ALA A 117 1.49 -32.66 -13.79
CA ALA A 117 0.92 -34.01 -13.80
C ALA A 117 0.73 -34.56 -12.37
N PHE A 118 1.70 -34.33 -11.49
CA PHE A 118 1.59 -34.70 -10.08
C PHE A 118 0.42 -33.97 -9.38
N LEU A 119 0.29 -32.66 -9.59
CA LEU A 119 -0.81 -31.88 -9.02
C LEU A 119 -2.18 -32.29 -9.56
N GLU A 120 -2.27 -32.67 -10.83
CA GLU A 120 -3.50 -33.17 -11.44
C GLU A 120 -3.99 -34.46 -10.76
N HIS A 121 -3.06 -35.36 -10.40
CA HIS A 121 -3.37 -36.52 -9.55
C HIS A 121 -3.85 -36.16 -8.13
N GLN A 122 -3.55 -34.95 -7.64
CA GLN A 122 -4.05 -34.41 -6.38
C GLN A 122 -5.34 -33.58 -6.55
N GLY A 123 -5.94 -33.56 -7.76
CA GLY A 123 -7.15 -32.80 -8.05
C GLY A 123 -6.92 -31.30 -8.22
N LEU A 124 -5.67 -30.85 -8.40
CA LEU A 124 -5.32 -29.45 -8.62
C LEU A 124 -4.89 -29.23 -10.07
N THR A 125 -5.69 -28.47 -10.82
CA THR A 125 -5.36 -28.09 -12.19
C THR A 125 -4.36 -26.93 -12.21
N VAL A 126 -3.31 -27.03 -13.02
CA VAL A 126 -2.40 -25.91 -13.33
C VAL A 126 -2.86 -25.27 -14.65
N PRO A 127 -3.45 -24.05 -14.62
CA PRO A 127 -3.88 -23.40 -15.86
C PRO A 127 -2.69 -23.15 -16.79
N PRO A 128 -2.85 -23.31 -18.11
CA PRO A 128 -1.76 -23.07 -19.05
C PRO A 128 -1.35 -21.58 -19.05
N PRO A 129 -0.05 -21.28 -19.22
CA PRO A 129 0.43 -19.91 -19.26
C PRO A 129 -0.12 -19.18 -20.50
N LYS A 130 -0.48 -17.91 -20.32
CA LYS A 130 -0.90 -16.97 -21.36
C LYS A 130 0.20 -15.93 -21.52
N PRO A 131 1.04 -16.03 -22.58
CA PRO A 131 2.16 -15.12 -22.77
C PRO A 131 1.70 -13.66 -22.84
N VAL A 132 2.42 -12.78 -22.16
CA VAL A 132 2.23 -11.33 -22.30
C VAL A 132 2.82 -10.91 -23.64
N VAL A 133 1.95 -10.45 -24.55
CA VAL A 133 2.33 -9.98 -25.89
C VAL A 133 2.44 -8.47 -25.88
N CYS A 134 3.60 -7.96 -26.31
CA CYS A 134 3.84 -6.53 -26.39
C CYS A 134 3.41 -5.96 -27.73
N ASP A 135 2.63 -4.87 -27.69
CA ASP A 135 2.26 -4.15 -28.90
C ASP A 135 3.44 -3.32 -29.40
N HIS A 136 4.01 -3.75 -30.52
CA HIS A 136 5.10 -3.05 -31.19
C HIS A 136 4.60 -1.92 -32.12
N ASN A 137 3.29 -1.85 -32.40
CA ASN A 137 2.70 -0.85 -33.30
C ASN A 137 2.33 0.46 -32.59
N THR A 138 2.00 0.40 -31.29
CA THR A 138 1.74 1.61 -30.46
C THR A 138 2.69 1.77 -29.26
N PRO A 139 4.03 1.75 -29.46
CA PRO A 139 5.01 1.72 -28.37
C PRO A 139 5.17 3.07 -27.62
N PHE A 140 4.29 4.04 -27.87
CA PHE A 140 4.39 5.42 -27.43
C PHE A 140 3.98 5.64 -25.97
N TYR A 141 3.04 4.84 -25.47
CA TYR A 141 2.44 5.01 -24.15
C TYR A 141 2.63 3.79 -23.27
N ARG A 142 2.67 4.03 -21.95
CA ARG A 142 2.64 2.97 -20.94
C ARG A 142 1.31 2.22 -21.01
N THR A 143 1.37 0.90 -20.89
CA THR A 143 0.20 0.08 -20.56
C THR A 143 -0.36 0.49 -19.19
N MET A 144 -1.60 0.10 -18.91
CA MET A 144 -2.24 0.44 -17.63
C MET A 144 -1.72 -0.43 -16.48
N ASP A 145 -1.33 -1.67 -16.76
CA ASP A 145 -0.84 -2.64 -15.79
C ASP A 145 0.69 -2.67 -15.70
N GLY A 146 1.39 -1.77 -16.40
CA GLY A 146 2.86 -1.71 -16.42
C GLY A 146 3.54 -2.79 -17.26
N SER A 147 2.79 -3.71 -17.86
CA SER A 147 3.33 -4.72 -18.77
C SER A 147 4.07 -4.10 -19.95
N CYS A 148 5.04 -4.82 -20.51
CA CYS A 148 5.81 -4.40 -21.69
C CYS A 148 6.61 -3.11 -21.52
N ASN A 149 6.85 -2.66 -20.28
CA ASN A 149 7.88 -1.66 -20.02
C ASN A 149 9.24 -2.21 -20.45
N ASN A 150 9.62 -3.37 -19.95
CA ASN A 150 10.77 -4.11 -20.46
C ASN A 150 10.31 -5.06 -21.59
N LEU A 151 10.91 -4.93 -22.77
CA LEU A 151 10.51 -5.73 -23.94
C LEU A 151 11.07 -7.16 -23.93
N GLN A 152 12.15 -7.41 -23.17
CA GLN A 152 12.74 -8.75 -23.01
C GLN A 152 12.07 -9.51 -21.85
N HIS A 153 11.61 -8.77 -20.84
CA HIS A 153 10.94 -9.30 -19.66
C HIS A 153 9.59 -8.57 -19.42
N PRO A 154 8.54 -8.90 -20.18
CA PRO A 154 7.29 -8.11 -20.23
C PRO A 154 6.55 -7.92 -18.91
N CYS A 155 6.76 -8.76 -17.90
CA CYS A 155 6.11 -8.63 -16.59
C CYS A 155 6.96 -7.91 -15.53
N TRP A 156 8.19 -7.50 -15.83
CA TRP A 156 8.99 -6.75 -14.85
C TRP A 156 8.33 -5.39 -14.56
N GLY A 157 7.95 -5.19 -13.29
CA GLY A 157 7.19 -4.03 -12.83
C GLY A 157 5.68 -4.04 -13.15
N LYS A 158 5.15 -5.13 -13.71
CA LYS A 158 3.71 -5.28 -13.99
C LYS A 158 2.90 -5.49 -12.70
N ALA A 159 1.66 -4.99 -12.68
CA ALA A 159 0.68 -5.24 -11.63
C ALA A 159 0.28 -6.72 -11.54
N HIS A 160 -0.13 -7.13 -10.35
CA HIS A 160 -0.50 -8.51 -9.98
C HIS A 160 0.65 -9.52 -10.13
N GLU A 161 1.90 -9.05 -10.03
CA GLU A 161 3.12 -9.87 -10.01
C GLU A 161 3.66 -10.02 -8.57
N PRO A 162 4.45 -11.07 -8.30
CA PRO A 162 5.08 -11.24 -7.00
C PRO A 162 6.12 -10.14 -6.75
N PHE A 163 6.28 -9.75 -5.48
CA PHE A 163 7.39 -8.89 -5.10
C PHE A 163 8.74 -9.55 -5.40
N GLN A 164 9.74 -8.74 -5.76
CA GLN A 164 11.10 -9.21 -5.93
C GLN A 164 11.72 -9.54 -4.56
N ARG A 165 12.37 -10.70 -4.47
CA ARG A 165 13.14 -11.12 -3.30
C ARG A 165 14.60 -10.75 -3.52
N TRP A 166 15.11 -9.72 -2.83
CA TRP A 166 16.56 -9.45 -2.78
C TRP A 166 17.25 -10.56 -1.99
N LEU A 167 16.74 -10.86 -0.79
CA LEU A 167 17.15 -12.01 0.00
C LEU A 167 16.09 -13.12 -0.05
N PRO A 168 16.49 -14.40 0.02
CA PRO A 168 15.55 -15.51 0.18
C PRO A 168 14.66 -15.30 1.41
N PRO A 169 13.36 -15.66 1.35
CA PRO A 169 12.48 -15.53 2.50
C PRO A 169 12.84 -16.53 3.60
N VAL A 170 12.54 -16.16 4.85
CA VAL A 170 12.73 -17.01 6.03
C VAL A 170 11.36 -17.37 6.61
N TYR A 171 10.95 -18.61 6.40
CA TYR A 171 9.77 -19.23 7.00
C TYR A 171 10.20 -20.42 7.85
N ALA A 172 9.55 -20.65 8.99
CA ALA A 172 9.94 -21.70 9.95
C ALA A 172 9.90 -23.11 9.34
N ASN A 173 8.95 -23.36 8.44
CA ASN A 173 8.83 -24.63 7.71
C ASN A 173 9.45 -24.57 6.30
N GLY A 174 10.17 -23.49 5.96
CA GLY A 174 10.72 -23.26 4.61
C GLY A 174 9.67 -23.00 3.52
N VAL A 175 8.37 -23.01 3.85
CA VAL A 175 7.27 -22.82 2.90
C VAL A 175 6.54 -21.53 3.19
N ASP A 176 5.89 -21.39 4.35
CA ASP A 176 5.07 -20.22 4.65
C ASP A 176 4.75 -19.96 6.13
N ALA A 177 5.20 -20.81 7.06
CA ALA A 177 4.95 -20.61 8.48
C ALA A 177 5.79 -19.43 8.98
N PRO A 178 5.20 -18.44 9.69
CA PRO A 178 5.94 -17.31 10.21
C PRO A 178 7.21 -17.73 10.97
N ARG A 179 8.25 -16.92 10.88
CA ARG A 179 9.55 -17.19 11.51
C ARG A 179 9.41 -17.36 13.03
N VAL A 180 10.17 -18.30 13.56
CA VAL A 180 10.37 -18.55 15.00
C VAL A 180 11.83 -18.27 15.36
N ARG A 181 12.13 -18.21 16.66
CA ARG A 181 13.51 -18.08 17.17
C ARG A 181 14.35 -19.31 16.82
N ALA A 182 15.66 -19.17 16.83
CA ALA A 182 16.60 -20.29 16.62
C ALA A 182 16.40 -21.49 17.58
N ASP A 183 15.91 -21.24 18.80
CA ASP A 183 15.58 -22.27 19.81
C ASP A 183 14.20 -22.93 19.58
N GLY A 184 13.47 -22.52 18.54
CA GLY A 184 12.13 -23.00 18.21
C GLY A 184 11.00 -22.29 18.95
N ALA A 185 11.31 -21.38 19.88
CA ALA A 185 10.29 -20.61 20.60
C ALA A 185 9.68 -19.50 19.72
N PRO A 186 8.46 -19.01 20.03
CA PRO A 186 7.88 -17.88 19.33
C PRO A 186 8.73 -16.62 19.45
N LEU A 187 8.73 -15.79 18.39
CA LEU A 187 9.24 -14.42 18.48
C LEU A 187 8.35 -13.58 19.43
N PRO A 188 8.90 -12.54 20.08
CA PRO A 188 8.11 -11.68 20.97
C PRO A 188 6.86 -11.12 20.28
N CYS A 189 5.76 -11.00 21.03
CA CYS A 189 4.51 -10.44 20.51
C CYS A 189 4.77 -9.04 19.92
N PRO A 190 4.32 -8.73 18.68
CA PRO A 190 4.53 -7.43 18.05
C PRO A 190 4.14 -6.23 18.92
N ARG A 191 3.03 -6.34 19.66
CA ARG A 191 2.57 -5.30 20.57
C ARG A 191 3.51 -5.12 21.76
N GLN A 192 4.10 -6.21 22.23
CA GLN A 192 5.10 -6.16 23.29
C GLN A 192 6.38 -5.48 22.79
N VAL A 193 6.79 -5.77 21.55
CA VAL A 193 7.92 -5.06 20.92
C VAL A 193 7.66 -3.54 20.87
N TYR A 194 6.45 -3.11 20.49
CA TYR A 194 6.06 -1.69 20.56
C TYR A 194 6.22 -1.12 21.99
N GLN A 195 5.66 -1.79 23.00
CA GLN A 195 5.67 -1.30 24.38
C GLN A 195 7.09 -1.12 24.94
N TRP A 196 8.02 -2.02 24.58
CA TRP A 196 9.41 -1.94 25.06
C TRP A 196 10.27 -0.99 24.25
N VAL A 197 10.18 -1.06 22.92
CA VAL A 197 11.10 -0.33 22.03
C VAL A 197 10.65 1.12 21.89
N CYS A 198 9.35 1.36 21.70
CA CYS A 198 8.83 2.70 21.44
C CYS A 198 8.62 3.53 22.72
N SER A 199 8.93 4.81 22.58
CA SER A 199 8.70 5.83 23.61
C SER A 199 7.20 6.04 23.82
N GLN A 200 6.75 5.96 25.07
CA GLN A 200 5.35 6.23 25.44
C GLN A 200 5.07 7.72 25.72
N TRP A 201 6.06 8.59 25.49
CA TRP A 201 5.96 10.05 25.68
C TRP A 201 5.03 10.70 24.64
N GLN A 202 4.64 11.95 24.87
CA GLN A 202 3.86 12.73 23.90
C GLN A 202 4.77 13.50 22.95
N GLN A 203 4.39 13.53 21.67
CA GLN A 203 5.03 14.37 20.66
C GLN A 203 4.89 15.86 21.01
N ASN A 204 5.90 16.64 20.69
CA ASN A 204 5.92 18.09 20.92
C ASN A 204 6.88 18.78 19.92
N SER A 205 7.16 20.07 20.11
CA SER A 205 8.00 20.83 19.17
C SER A 205 9.45 20.33 19.08
N THR A 206 10.02 19.71 20.12
CA THR A 206 11.41 19.20 20.10
C THR A 206 11.56 17.88 19.34
N THR A 207 10.44 17.19 19.08
CA THR A 207 10.39 15.90 18.39
C THR A 207 10.19 16.05 16.88
N THR A 208 10.21 17.29 16.37
CA THR A 208 10.04 17.62 14.95
C THR A 208 11.36 17.96 14.26
N TYR A 209 11.41 17.79 12.94
CA TYR A 209 12.47 18.39 12.12
C TYR A 209 12.32 19.91 12.10
N SER A 210 13.43 20.65 12.11
CA SER A 210 13.38 22.12 12.11
C SER A 210 12.88 22.71 10.79
N HIS A 211 13.13 22.03 9.67
CA HIS A 211 12.83 22.53 8.32
C HIS A 211 11.85 21.65 7.54
N PHE A 212 11.83 20.33 7.71
CA PHE A 212 10.99 19.44 6.91
C PHE A 212 9.51 19.53 7.31
N SER A 213 8.63 19.73 6.32
CA SER A 213 7.20 19.91 6.52
C SER A 213 6.42 18.58 6.51
N SER A 214 5.25 18.57 7.14
CA SER A 214 4.32 17.44 7.11
C SER A 214 3.81 17.13 5.69
N LEU A 215 3.88 18.10 4.76
CA LEU A 215 3.57 17.84 3.35
C LEU A 215 4.50 16.78 2.75
N GLY A 216 5.76 16.73 3.19
CA GLY A 216 6.70 15.68 2.80
C GLY A 216 6.29 14.29 3.32
N VAL A 217 5.64 14.20 4.49
CA VAL A 217 5.11 12.93 5.01
C VAL A 217 3.97 12.43 4.14
N ILE A 218 3.02 13.31 3.79
CA ILE A 218 1.89 12.97 2.91
C ILE A 218 2.37 12.60 1.49
N TRP A 219 3.39 13.29 0.96
CA TRP A 219 4.00 12.92 -0.32
C TRP A 219 4.66 11.54 -0.26
N GLY A 220 5.37 11.22 0.83
CA GLY A 220 5.91 9.88 1.08
C GLY A 220 4.84 8.80 1.12
N GLN A 221 3.71 9.06 1.79
CA GLN A 221 2.55 8.14 1.80
C GLN A 221 1.99 7.97 0.39
N MET A 222 1.86 9.05 -0.38
CA MET A 222 1.36 8.95 -1.75
C MET A 222 2.31 8.17 -2.68
N LEU A 223 3.63 8.31 -2.50
CA LEU A 223 4.60 7.47 -3.19
C LEU A 223 4.43 5.98 -2.82
N ALA A 224 4.15 5.67 -1.55
CA ALA A 224 3.88 4.29 -1.16
C ALA A 224 2.61 3.75 -1.85
N HIS A 225 1.60 4.60 -2.02
CA HIS A 225 0.35 4.23 -2.70
C HIS A 225 0.46 4.22 -4.22
N GLU A 226 1.48 4.84 -4.81
CA GLU A 226 1.81 4.71 -6.23
C GLU A 226 2.42 3.34 -6.56
N MET A 227 3.26 2.81 -5.67
CA MET A 227 4.12 1.67 -5.97
C MET A 227 3.71 0.37 -5.27
N VAL A 228 2.98 0.43 -4.15
CA VAL A 228 2.76 -0.72 -3.27
C VAL A 228 1.31 -0.84 -2.83
N LEU A 229 0.69 -1.97 -3.16
CA LEU A 229 -0.56 -2.44 -2.56
C LEU A 229 -0.55 -3.96 -2.45
N THR A 230 -0.40 -4.46 -1.23
CA THR A 230 -0.46 -5.90 -0.97
C THR A 230 -1.90 -6.30 -0.64
N PRO A 231 -2.53 -7.23 -1.39
CA PRO A 231 -3.85 -7.75 -1.04
C PRO A 231 -3.81 -8.56 0.25
N THR A 232 -4.91 -8.58 0.99
CA THR A 232 -5.15 -9.57 2.05
C THR A 232 -5.93 -10.76 1.52
N VAL A 233 -5.85 -11.91 2.20
CA VAL A 233 -6.71 -13.06 1.88
C VAL A 233 -8.15 -12.79 2.29
N THR A 234 -9.09 -13.16 1.42
CA THR A 234 -10.53 -13.25 1.71
C THR A 234 -11.01 -14.70 1.75
N VAL A 235 -12.13 -14.91 2.44
CA VAL A 235 -12.90 -16.15 2.49
C VAL A 235 -14.32 -15.88 2.00
N LYS A 236 -14.99 -16.91 1.49
CA LYS A 236 -16.40 -16.82 1.12
C LYS A 236 -17.27 -16.94 2.37
N VAL A 237 -18.10 -15.92 2.61
CA VAL A 237 -19.04 -15.86 3.74
C VAL A 237 -20.46 -15.80 3.18
N TRP A 238 -21.34 -16.65 3.69
CA TRP A 238 -22.77 -16.61 3.38
C TRP A 238 -23.43 -15.48 4.15
N ASN A 239 -24.03 -14.52 3.45
CA ASN A 239 -24.68 -13.36 4.07
C ASN A 239 -26.21 -13.49 4.21
N GLY A 240 -26.76 -14.68 3.95
CA GLY A 240 -28.21 -14.92 3.91
C GLY A 240 -28.82 -14.95 2.51
N ALA A 241 -28.12 -14.44 1.49
CA ALA A 241 -28.59 -14.42 0.10
C ALA A 241 -27.55 -14.96 -0.90
N GLU A 242 -26.28 -14.59 -0.73
CA GLU A 242 -25.18 -14.98 -1.60
C GLU A 242 -23.87 -15.17 -0.83
N PHE A 243 -22.87 -15.74 -1.51
CA PHE A 243 -21.52 -15.85 -0.97
C PHE A 243 -20.68 -14.65 -1.36
N ASN A 244 -20.34 -13.82 -0.37
CA ASN A 244 -19.50 -12.65 -0.54
C ASN A 244 -18.08 -12.88 -0.03
N ASP A 245 -17.10 -12.23 -0.65
CA ASP A 245 -15.71 -12.25 -0.21
C ASP A 245 -15.52 -11.30 0.97
N ALA A 246 -15.05 -11.82 2.10
CA ALA A 246 -14.74 -11.02 3.29
C ALA A 246 -13.41 -11.49 3.90
N PRO A 247 -12.64 -10.62 4.57
CA PRO A 247 -11.50 -11.07 5.36
C PRO A 247 -11.98 -12.05 6.46
N PRO A 248 -11.18 -13.06 6.82
CA PRO A 248 -11.53 -13.93 7.95
C PRO A 248 -11.53 -13.12 9.26
N SER A 249 -12.46 -13.46 10.16
CA SER A 249 -12.56 -12.85 11.50
C SER A 249 -11.56 -13.50 12.46
N CYS A 250 -10.29 -13.11 12.39
CA CYS A 250 -9.21 -13.78 13.11
C CYS A 250 -9.17 -13.54 14.63
N CYS A 251 -10.03 -12.66 15.13
CA CYS A 251 -10.21 -12.43 16.57
C CYS A 251 -11.46 -13.10 17.14
N ASP A 252 -12.27 -13.73 16.29
CA ASP A 252 -13.39 -14.54 16.75
C ASP A 252 -12.83 -15.86 17.34
N PRO A 253 -13.11 -16.18 18.61
CA PRO A 253 -12.64 -17.42 19.25
C PRO A 253 -13.04 -18.70 18.51
N ASP A 254 -14.14 -18.69 17.77
CA ASP A 254 -14.63 -19.83 17.01
C ASP A 254 -13.99 -19.92 15.60
N THR A 255 -13.21 -18.92 15.20
CA THR A 255 -12.52 -18.91 13.91
C THR A 255 -11.14 -19.55 14.00
N SER A 256 -11.03 -20.78 13.50
CA SER A 256 -9.75 -21.47 13.28
C SER A 256 -9.43 -21.54 11.78
N HIS A 257 -8.90 -20.44 11.23
CA HIS A 257 -8.55 -20.36 9.81
C HIS A 257 -7.02 -20.22 9.61
N PRO A 258 -6.39 -20.98 8.70
CA PRO A 258 -4.92 -21.02 8.55
C PRO A 258 -4.29 -19.71 8.02
N GLU A 259 -5.10 -18.77 7.53
CA GLU A 259 -4.64 -17.44 7.10
C GLU A 259 -4.82 -16.37 8.18
N CYS A 260 -5.18 -16.77 9.41
CA CYS A 260 -5.25 -15.87 10.54
C CYS A 260 -3.92 -15.81 11.28
N ILE A 261 -3.43 -14.58 11.50
CA ILE A 261 -2.19 -14.29 12.23
C ILE A 261 -2.41 -13.11 13.20
N PRO A 262 -3.44 -13.18 14.07
CA PRO A 262 -3.82 -12.08 14.93
C PRO A 262 -2.69 -11.70 15.89
N ILE A 263 -2.70 -10.45 16.35
CA ILE A 263 -1.82 -10.01 17.44
C ILE A 263 -2.65 -10.04 18.71
N VAL A 264 -2.36 -11.00 19.58
CA VAL A 264 -3.05 -11.16 20.86
C VAL A 264 -2.20 -10.52 21.96
N VAL A 265 -2.82 -9.68 22.76
CA VAL A 265 -2.21 -9.02 23.93
C VAL A 265 -2.43 -9.92 25.15
N ASP A 266 -1.51 -10.82 25.43
CA ASP A 266 -1.61 -11.83 26.50
C ASP A 266 -0.90 -11.44 27.81
N TYR A 267 -0.43 -10.20 27.89
CA TYR A 267 0.28 -9.58 29.02
C TYR A 267 -0.37 -8.25 29.42
N GLU A 268 0.14 -7.63 30.50
CA GLU A 268 -0.32 -6.30 30.95
C GLU A 268 0.19 -5.19 30.00
N ASP A 269 -0.69 -4.65 29.17
CA ASP A 269 -0.43 -3.52 28.27
C ASP A 269 -0.98 -2.22 28.89
N SER A 270 -0.29 -1.11 28.65
CA SER A 270 -0.65 0.19 29.22
C SER A 270 -1.97 0.78 28.69
N PHE A 271 -2.52 0.22 27.62
CA PHE A 271 -3.70 0.74 26.92
C PHE A 271 -4.73 -0.35 26.61
N PHE A 272 -4.30 -1.46 26.01
CA PHE A 272 -5.19 -2.56 25.66
C PHE A 272 -5.37 -3.51 26.85
N PRO A 273 -6.59 -3.99 27.14
CA PRO A 273 -6.77 -5.00 28.18
C PRO A 273 -6.13 -6.32 27.77
N ARG A 274 -5.73 -7.13 28.76
CA ARG A 274 -5.27 -8.50 28.52
C ARG A 274 -6.37 -9.32 27.82
N GLY A 275 -5.99 -10.06 26.80
CA GLY A 275 -6.88 -10.77 25.88
C GLY A 275 -7.32 -9.96 24.66
N HIS A 276 -7.00 -8.66 24.59
CA HIS A 276 -7.31 -7.87 23.40
C HIS A 276 -6.64 -8.46 22.15
N CYS A 277 -7.38 -8.49 21.05
CA CYS A 277 -6.93 -9.07 19.79
C CYS A 277 -7.02 -8.04 18.67
N ILE A 278 -5.91 -7.87 17.95
CA ILE A 278 -5.85 -7.05 16.73
C ILE A 278 -6.02 -7.99 15.54
N ASN A 279 -7.12 -7.81 14.80
CA ASN A 279 -7.51 -8.67 13.68
C ASN A 279 -6.55 -8.52 12.50
N ILE A 280 -5.81 -9.59 12.17
CA ILE A 280 -4.90 -9.62 11.01
C ILE A 280 -5.06 -10.93 10.25
N ALA A 281 -5.42 -10.79 8.98
CA ALA A 281 -5.29 -11.83 7.97
C ALA A 281 -3.96 -11.70 7.21
N ARG A 282 -3.44 -12.84 6.76
CA ARG A 282 -2.23 -12.92 5.93
C ARG A 282 -2.42 -12.22 4.59
N SER A 283 -1.33 -11.67 4.06
CA SER A 283 -1.28 -11.11 2.71
C SER A 283 -1.44 -12.22 1.67
N ALA A 284 -2.20 -11.97 0.61
CA ALA A 284 -2.47 -12.94 -0.44
C ALA A 284 -1.19 -13.57 -1.00
N ALA A 285 -1.22 -14.90 -1.16
CA ALA A 285 -0.08 -15.68 -1.64
C ALA A 285 0.05 -15.61 -3.16
N PHE A 286 1.29 -15.62 -3.64
CA PHE A 286 1.63 -15.77 -5.04
C PHE A 286 2.65 -16.91 -5.21
N VAL A 287 2.27 -17.90 -6.01
CA VAL A 287 3.16 -18.93 -6.57
C VAL A 287 3.08 -18.91 -8.09
N TYR A 288 1.87 -18.79 -8.65
CA TYR A 288 1.65 -18.83 -10.08
C TYR A 288 0.36 -18.12 -10.49
N SER A 289 0.36 -17.56 -11.69
CA SER A 289 -0.81 -17.07 -12.41
C SER A 289 -0.64 -17.35 -13.91
N PRO A 290 -1.69 -17.74 -14.65
CA PRO A 290 -1.61 -17.89 -16.10
C PRO A 290 -1.26 -16.57 -16.82
N THR A 291 -1.54 -15.41 -16.23
CA THR A 291 -1.23 -14.09 -16.81
C THR A 291 0.11 -13.51 -16.34
N SER A 292 0.89 -14.29 -15.59
CA SER A 292 2.20 -13.90 -15.09
C SER A 292 3.34 -14.50 -15.91
N CYS A 293 4.48 -13.83 -15.92
CA CYS A 293 5.72 -14.35 -16.46
C CYS A 293 6.50 -15.21 -15.45
N THR A 294 6.00 -15.34 -14.21
CA THR A 294 6.61 -16.19 -13.19
C THR A 294 6.36 -17.66 -13.54
N PRO A 295 7.40 -18.47 -13.78
CA PRO A 295 7.22 -19.87 -14.13
C PRO A 295 6.64 -20.65 -12.96
N PHE A 296 5.71 -21.56 -13.25
CA PHE A 296 5.20 -22.49 -12.25
C PHE A 296 6.29 -23.44 -11.75
N ARG A 297 6.44 -23.55 -10.43
CA ARG A 297 7.35 -24.49 -9.73
C ARG A 297 6.77 -24.91 -8.39
N LEU A 298 6.97 -26.18 -8.00
CA LEU A 298 6.73 -26.67 -6.64
C LEU A 298 7.95 -26.44 -5.75
N GLY A 299 7.79 -26.53 -4.43
CA GLY A 299 8.89 -26.36 -3.47
C GLY A 299 9.36 -24.90 -3.30
N VAL A 300 8.68 -23.94 -3.93
CA VAL A 300 8.96 -22.51 -3.74
C VAL A 300 8.24 -21.99 -2.49
N PRO A 301 8.92 -21.17 -1.66
CA PRO A 301 8.28 -20.55 -0.51
C PRO A 301 7.22 -19.53 -0.92
N ARG A 302 6.31 -19.21 -0.01
CA ARG A 302 5.27 -18.19 -0.20
C ARG A 302 5.91 -16.86 -0.60
N ASN A 303 5.39 -16.27 -1.67
CA ASN A 303 5.59 -14.86 -1.97
C ASN A 303 4.27 -14.11 -1.86
N GLN A 304 4.34 -12.80 -1.79
CA GLN A 304 3.18 -11.91 -1.82
C GLN A 304 3.18 -11.18 -3.16
N MET A 305 2.00 -10.77 -3.61
CA MET A 305 1.83 -10.01 -4.85
C MET A 305 1.62 -8.53 -4.59
N ASN A 306 1.96 -7.72 -5.59
CA ASN A 306 1.67 -6.30 -5.64
C ASN A 306 0.50 -6.05 -6.62
N GLN A 307 -0.59 -5.41 -6.18
CA GLN A 307 -1.70 -5.06 -7.07
C GLN A 307 -1.40 -3.88 -8.00
N LEU A 308 -0.34 -3.13 -7.73
CA LEU A 308 0.01 -1.93 -8.48
C LEU A 308 1.18 -2.17 -9.43
N THR A 309 1.32 -1.26 -10.40
CA THR A 309 2.53 -1.14 -11.19
C THR A 309 3.70 -0.78 -10.26
N ALA A 310 4.91 -1.21 -10.60
CA ALA A 310 6.09 -0.79 -9.84
C ALA A 310 6.50 0.66 -10.15
N PHE A 311 6.17 1.13 -11.35
CA PHE A 311 6.61 2.42 -11.87
C PHE A 311 5.92 3.59 -11.18
N MET A 312 6.62 4.72 -11.08
CA MET A 312 5.99 6.01 -10.79
C MET A 312 5.37 6.55 -12.08
N ASP A 313 4.17 6.10 -12.42
CA ASP A 313 3.46 6.43 -13.66
C ASP A 313 2.09 7.08 -13.44
N ALA A 314 1.88 7.59 -12.23
CA ALA A 314 0.65 8.18 -11.72
C ALA A 314 -0.53 7.19 -11.74
N SER A 315 -0.26 5.89 -11.54
CA SER A 315 -1.31 4.88 -11.39
C SER A 315 -2.24 5.18 -10.20
N LEU A 316 -1.79 5.93 -9.19
CA LEU A 316 -2.66 6.44 -8.12
C LEU A 316 -3.80 7.34 -8.63
N VAL A 317 -3.59 8.01 -9.77
CA VAL A 317 -4.58 8.88 -10.43
C VAL A 317 -5.39 8.08 -11.44
N TYR A 318 -4.73 7.23 -12.23
CA TYR A 318 -5.31 6.61 -13.43
C TYR A 318 -5.75 5.13 -13.26
N GLY A 319 -5.42 4.51 -12.14
CA GLY A 319 -5.59 3.08 -11.86
C GLY A 319 -4.53 2.20 -12.55
N ALA A 320 -4.42 0.95 -12.08
CA ALA A 320 -3.46 -0.04 -12.59
C ALA A 320 -4.08 -1.01 -13.62
N SER A 321 -5.27 -0.70 -14.14
CA SER A 321 -5.95 -1.54 -15.14
C SER A 321 -6.80 -0.71 -16.10
N LYS A 322 -7.00 -1.21 -17.32
CA LYS A 322 -7.89 -0.57 -18.32
C LYS A 322 -9.32 -0.42 -17.78
N LYS A 323 -9.80 -1.36 -16.97
CA LYS A 323 -11.13 -1.33 -16.35
C LYS A 323 -11.26 -0.20 -15.33
N GLN A 324 -10.25 0.01 -14.47
CA GLN A 324 -10.25 1.12 -13.52
C GLN A 324 -10.14 2.46 -14.25
N MET A 325 -9.19 2.58 -15.18
CA MET A 325 -8.97 3.79 -15.97
C MET A 325 -10.25 4.28 -16.65
N ARG A 326 -11.02 3.39 -17.30
CA ARG A 326 -12.29 3.75 -17.94
C ARG A 326 -13.34 4.26 -16.95
N LYS A 327 -13.38 3.76 -15.72
CA LYS A 327 -14.34 4.23 -14.69
C LYS A 327 -14.05 5.66 -14.22
N LEU A 328 -12.82 6.12 -14.39
CA LEU A 328 -12.34 7.41 -13.90
C LEU A 328 -12.50 8.53 -14.94
N ARG A 329 -12.80 8.20 -16.20
CA ARG A 329 -12.88 9.14 -17.32
C ARG A 329 -14.32 9.51 -17.67
N GLU A 330 -14.50 10.72 -18.19
CA GLU A 330 -15.78 11.20 -18.71
C GLU A 330 -16.25 10.39 -19.94
N ASN A 331 -17.46 10.69 -20.44
CA ASN A 331 -18.04 10.09 -21.65
C ASN A 331 -18.03 8.55 -21.64
N GLY A 332 -18.47 7.95 -20.52
CA GLY A 332 -18.52 6.49 -20.37
C GLY A 332 -17.15 5.81 -20.37
N GLY A 333 -16.08 6.57 -20.12
CA GLY A 333 -14.71 6.06 -20.05
C GLY A 333 -13.84 6.33 -21.27
N PHE A 334 -14.33 7.14 -22.22
CA PHE A 334 -13.65 7.45 -23.47
C PHE A 334 -13.25 8.93 -23.61
N GLY A 335 -13.71 9.81 -22.72
CA GLY A 335 -13.31 11.22 -22.70
C GLY A 335 -11.86 11.39 -22.22
N ALA A 336 -11.23 12.50 -22.59
CA ALA A 336 -9.88 12.84 -22.21
C ALA A 336 -9.78 13.29 -20.75
N LYS A 337 -10.86 13.84 -20.20
CA LYS A 337 -10.92 14.30 -18.80
C LYS A 337 -11.26 13.19 -17.82
N LEU A 338 -10.81 13.38 -16.59
CA LEU A 338 -11.28 12.64 -15.43
C LEU A 338 -12.60 13.20 -14.93
N VAL A 339 -13.49 12.32 -14.47
CA VAL A 339 -14.76 12.68 -13.85
C VAL A 339 -14.48 13.41 -12.53
N MET A 340 -15.09 14.58 -12.37
CA MET A 340 -15.04 15.38 -11.14
C MET A 340 -16.45 15.77 -10.70
N ASP A 341 -16.63 15.91 -9.40
CA ASP A 341 -17.84 16.44 -8.77
C ASP A 341 -17.60 17.92 -8.39
N PHE A 342 -18.62 18.76 -8.60
CA PHE A 342 -18.60 20.21 -8.37
C PHE A 342 -19.72 20.66 -7.42
N SER A 343 -20.48 19.71 -6.85
CA SER A 343 -21.69 19.98 -6.06
C SER A 343 -21.44 20.80 -4.80
N THR A 344 -20.21 20.78 -4.27
CA THR A 344 -19.81 21.53 -3.06
C THR A 344 -19.15 22.87 -3.39
N GLY A 345 -19.22 23.34 -4.65
CA GLY A 345 -18.57 24.57 -5.09
C GLY A 345 -17.08 24.42 -5.43
N TRP A 346 -16.47 23.27 -5.15
CA TRP A 346 -15.09 22.93 -5.48
C TRP A 346 -15.03 21.62 -6.25
N SER A 347 -14.07 21.50 -7.17
CA SER A 347 -13.88 20.24 -7.90
C SER A 347 -13.16 19.21 -7.02
N HIS A 348 -13.76 18.04 -6.86
CA HIS A 348 -13.16 16.89 -6.17
C HIS A 348 -13.51 15.57 -6.88
N PRO A 349 -12.81 14.46 -6.60
CA PRO A 349 -13.19 13.16 -7.14
C PRO A 349 -14.64 12.79 -6.76
N PRO A 350 -15.39 12.12 -7.64
CA PRO A 350 -16.78 11.77 -7.38
C PRO A 350 -16.88 10.73 -6.26
N ARG A 351 -17.93 10.77 -5.45
CA ARG A 351 -18.17 9.80 -4.36
C ARG A 351 -19.00 8.61 -4.84
N LYS A 352 -18.55 7.37 -4.60
CA LYS A 352 -19.28 6.15 -5.02
C LYS A 352 -19.14 4.95 -4.06
N ASN A 353 -20.24 4.20 -3.95
CA ASN A 353 -20.39 2.79 -3.52
C ASN A 353 -19.88 2.33 -2.15
N ARG A 354 -19.14 3.13 -1.38
CA ARG A 354 -18.59 2.69 -0.08
C ARG A 354 -18.67 3.74 1.00
N THR A 355 -18.91 3.30 2.22
CA THR A 355 -19.06 4.18 3.39
C THR A 355 -17.68 4.56 3.95
N CYS A 356 -17.39 5.84 3.90
CA CYS A 356 -16.36 6.54 4.66
C CYS A 356 -16.98 7.06 5.97
N LYS A 357 -16.14 7.50 6.92
CA LYS A 357 -16.65 8.19 8.12
C LYS A 357 -17.18 9.56 7.69
N ALA A 358 -18.27 9.98 8.33
CA ALA A 358 -18.73 11.36 8.27
C ALA A 358 -19.05 11.79 9.70
N GLY A 359 -18.41 12.86 10.16
CA GLY A 359 -18.65 13.46 11.47
C GLY A 359 -19.92 14.30 11.51
N HIS A 360 -20.36 14.83 10.36
CA HIS A 360 -21.55 15.66 10.23
C HIS A 360 -22.66 15.01 9.40
N GLY A 361 -23.89 15.00 9.93
CA GLY A 361 -25.08 14.42 9.27
C GLY A 361 -25.50 15.08 7.93
N VAL A 362 -24.77 16.11 7.49
CA VAL A 362 -24.99 16.84 6.23
C VAL A 362 -24.11 16.32 5.09
N CYS A 363 -23.02 15.60 5.40
CA CYS A 363 -22.03 15.19 4.40
C CYS A 363 -22.35 13.82 3.80
N ASP A 364 -22.13 13.67 2.49
CA ASP A 364 -22.22 12.39 1.80
C ASP A 364 -21.17 11.43 2.36
N LYS A 365 -21.64 10.38 3.04
CA LYS A 365 -20.79 9.35 3.67
C LYS A 365 -20.04 8.48 2.66
N ARG A 366 -20.24 8.65 1.36
CA ARG A 366 -19.55 7.85 0.35
C ARG A 366 -18.09 8.29 0.17
N CYS A 367 -17.20 7.32 0.07
CA CYS A 367 -15.79 7.52 -0.27
C CYS A 367 -15.61 7.99 -1.73
N PHE A 368 -14.50 8.68 -1.99
CA PHE A 368 -14.06 9.09 -3.31
C PHE A 368 -13.69 7.89 -4.19
N LEU A 369 -14.04 8.01 -5.48
CA LEU A 369 -13.54 7.18 -6.56
C LEU A 369 -12.25 7.79 -7.11
N ALA A 370 -11.14 7.10 -6.93
CA ALA A 370 -9.81 7.47 -7.43
C ALA A 370 -9.12 6.27 -8.09
N GLY A 371 -7.98 6.52 -8.75
CA GLY A 371 -7.12 5.46 -9.32
C GLY A 371 -6.65 4.45 -8.28
N GLU A 372 -6.43 4.91 -7.05
CA GLU A 372 -6.08 4.10 -5.90
C GLU A 372 -7.00 4.44 -4.72
N ARG A 373 -7.54 3.42 -4.05
CA ARG A 373 -8.68 3.57 -3.12
C ARG A 373 -8.29 4.15 -1.77
N ARG A 374 -7.03 3.99 -1.34
CA ARG A 374 -6.49 4.55 -0.08
C ARG A 374 -6.30 6.06 -0.17
N ALA A 375 -6.64 6.69 -1.30
CA ALA A 375 -7.02 8.10 -1.36
C ALA A 375 -8.01 8.50 -0.25
N ASN A 376 -8.80 7.54 0.23
CA ASN A 376 -9.80 7.73 1.28
C ASN A 376 -9.30 7.49 2.70
N GLU A 377 -8.05 7.07 2.90
CA GLU A 377 -7.54 6.73 4.24
C GLU A 377 -7.55 7.94 5.17
N ASN A 378 -7.24 9.13 4.64
CA ASN A 378 -7.30 10.40 5.36
C ASN A 378 -7.55 11.56 4.38
N PRO A 379 -8.07 12.72 4.83
CA PRO A 379 -8.43 13.83 3.95
C PRO A 379 -7.23 14.47 3.25
N PHE A 380 -6.03 14.40 3.84
CA PHE A 380 -4.81 14.95 3.24
C PHE A 380 -4.42 14.18 1.96
N LEU A 381 -4.55 12.84 1.97
CA LEU A 381 -4.43 12.04 0.76
C LEU A 381 -5.55 12.36 -0.23
N GLY A 382 -6.80 12.52 0.24
CA GLY A 382 -7.91 12.94 -0.62
C GLY A 382 -7.61 14.26 -1.35
N ALA A 383 -7.01 15.23 -0.66
CA ALA A 383 -6.62 16.51 -1.22
C ALA A 383 -5.49 16.38 -2.26
N MET A 384 -4.52 15.51 -2.01
CA MET A 384 -3.47 15.19 -2.96
C MET A 384 -4.01 14.55 -4.25
N HIS A 385 -4.89 13.56 -4.14
CA HIS A 385 -5.56 12.96 -5.30
C HIS A 385 -6.41 13.99 -6.07
N THR A 386 -7.09 14.87 -5.34
CA THR A 386 -7.87 15.99 -5.93
C THR A 386 -6.97 16.93 -6.72
N MET A 387 -5.83 17.35 -6.17
CA MET A 387 -4.86 18.22 -6.84
C MET A 387 -4.38 17.60 -8.17
N TRP A 388 -4.04 16.31 -8.17
CA TRP A 388 -3.58 15.62 -9.39
C TRP A 388 -4.68 15.46 -10.45
N ALA A 389 -5.92 15.20 -10.03
CA ALA A 389 -7.05 15.14 -10.95
C ALA A 389 -7.35 16.52 -11.57
N ARG A 390 -7.24 17.59 -10.78
CA ARG A 390 -7.33 18.98 -11.26
C ARG A 390 -6.23 19.29 -12.28
N GLU A 391 -4.98 18.91 -12.01
CA GLU A 391 -3.87 19.14 -12.94
C GLU A 391 -4.09 18.41 -14.26
N HIS A 392 -4.56 17.17 -14.23
CA HIS A 392 -4.91 16.43 -15.44
C HIS A 392 -5.94 17.19 -16.26
N ASN A 393 -7.08 17.57 -15.65
CA ASN A 393 -8.16 18.25 -16.37
C ASN A 393 -7.73 19.64 -16.88
N ARG A 394 -6.86 20.36 -16.16
CA ARG A 394 -6.25 21.62 -16.61
C ARG A 394 -5.42 21.41 -17.88
N LEU A 395 -4.53 20.41 -17.88
CA LEU A 395 -3.70 20.06 -19.03
C LEU A 395 -4.54 19.62 -20.24
N VAL A 396 -5.61 18.84 -20.03
CA VAL A 396 -6.56 18.48 -21.08
C VAL A 396 -7.21 19.72 -21.70
N ASN A 397 -7.65 20.68 -20.89
CA ASN A 397 -8.24 21.93 -21.38
C ASN A 397 -7.24 22.73 -22.24
N GLU A 398 -6.01 22.90 -21.77
CA GLU A 398 -5.01 23.71 -22.48
C GLU A 398 -4.55 23.05 -23.80
N LEU A 399 -4.48 21.72 -23.83
CA LEU A 399 -4.09 20.96 -25.02
C LEU A 399 -5.27 20.58 -25.94
N SER A 400 -6.51 20.85 -25.54
CA SER A 400 -7.70 20.56 -26.36
C SER A 400 -7.66 21.27 -27.73
N SER A 401 -7.06 22.46 -27.77
CA SER A 401 -6.88 23.26 -28.99
C SER A 401 -6.01 22.57 -30.06
N ARG A 402 -5.26 21.52 -29.70
CA ARG A 402 -4.44 20.74 -30.65
C ARG A 402 -5.27 19.85 -31.57
N GLY A 403 -6.55 19.62 -31.26
CA GLY A 403 -7.45 18.81 -32.10
C GLY A 403 -7.14 17.32 -32.11
N TRP A 404 -6.39 16.80 -31.13
CA TRP A 404 -6.13 15.37 -31.01
C TRP A 404 -7.39 14.59 -30.61
N PRO A 405 -7.52 13.32 -31.04
CA PRO A 405 -8.57 12.44 -30.53
C PRO A 405 -8.51 12.31 -29.00
N GLU A 406 -9.67 12.21 -28.34
CA GLU A 406 -9.80 12.13 -26.87
C GLU A 406 -8.86 11.08 -26.24
N GLU A 407 -8.73 9.90 -26.85
CA GLU A 407 -7.83 8.84 -26.36
C GLU A 407 -6.36 9.24 -26.43
N THR A 408 -5.97 9.93 -27.50
CA THR A 408 -4.59 10.44 -27.66
C THR A 408 -4.33 11.54 -26.64
N LEU A 409 -5.26 12.49 -26.51
CA LEU A 409 -5.15 13.59 -25.55
C LEU A 409 -5.04 13.07 -24.10
N PHE A 410 -5.87 12.10 -23.71
CA PHE A 410 -5.78 11.43 -22.42
C PHE A 410 -4.37 10.86 -22.16
N HIS A 411 -3.85 10.09 -23.11
CA HIS A 411 -2.57 9.41 -22.95
C HIS A 411 -1.37 10.38 -22.97
N VAL A 412 -1.43 11.45 -23.77
CA VAL A 412 -0.41 12.52 -23.74
C VAL A 412 -0.42 13.20 -22.37
N VAL A 413 -1.59 13.59 -21.86
CA VAL A 413 -1.69 14.26 -20.55
C VAL A 413 -1.27 13.33 -19.42
N ARG A 414 -1.70 12.06 -19.42
CA ARG A 414 -1.24 11.04 -18.46
C ARG A 414 0.29 10.94 -18.44
N LYS A 415 0.92 10.94 -19.62
CA LYS A 415 2.38 10.91 -19.75
C LYS A 415 3.03 12.16 -19.14
N ILE A 416 2.47 13.35 -19.37
CA ILE A 416 2.95 14.61 -18.76
C ILE A 416 2.84 14.52 -17.23
N VAL A 417 1.68 14.15 -16.69
CA VAL A 417 1.45 14.04 -15.24
C VAL A 417 2.41 13.04 -14.59
N GLY A 418 2.61 11.88 -15.20
CA GLY A 418 3.61 10.91 -14.72
C GLY A 418 5.02 11.50 -14.69
N ALA A 419 5.41 12.28 -15.70
CA ALA A 419 6.70 12.96 -15.73
C ALA A 419 6.84 14.05 -14.65
N LEU A 420 5.78 14.83 -14.39
CA LEU A 420 5.78 15.82 -13.30
C LEU A 420 5.94 15.12 -11.94
N PHE A 421 5.22 14.02 -11.72
CA PHE A 421 5.30 13.22 -10.50
C PHE A 421 6.70 12.64 -10.27
N GLN A 422 7.31 12.06 -11.32
CA GLN A 422 8.70 11.59 -11.31
C GLN A 422 9.68 12.74 -11.02
N HIS A 423 9.54 13.87 -11.71
CA HIS A 423 10.46 15.00 -11.56
C HIS A 423 10.44 15.55 -10.14
N ILE A 424 9.25 15.89 -9.59
CA ILE A 424 9.11 16.42 -8.22
C ILE A 424 9.70 15.42 -7.21
N THR A 425 9.45 14.12 -7.40
CA THR A 425 9.97 13.09 -6.48
C THR A 425 11.49 13.07 -6.42
N TYR A 426 12.17 13.02 -7.57
CA TYR A 426 13.63 12.89 -7.60
C TYR A 426 14.36 14.23 -7.41
N ASN A 427 13.73 15.35 -7.79
CA ASN A 427 14.32 16.68 -7.70
C ASN A 427 14.12 17.29 -6.31
N GLU A 428 12.93 17.15 -5.73
CA GLU A 428 12.57 17.84 -4.49
C GLU A 428 12.48 16.89 -3.29
N TYR A 429 11.86 15.72 -3.40
CA TYR A 429 11.59 14.86 -2.23
C TYR A 429 12.79 13.99 -1.81
N LEU A 430 13.33 13.19 -2.74
CA LEU A 430 14.39 12.22 -2.43
C LEU A 430 15.68 12.81 -1.83
N PRO A 431 16.11 14.05 -2.18
CA PRO A 431 17.26 14.67 -1.53
C PRO A 431 17.13 14.79 -0.01
N TYR A 432 15.93 15.05 0.53
CA TYR A 432 15.71 15.06 1.99
C TYR A 432 15.75 13.64 2.57
N VAL A 433 15.26 12.64 1.82
CA VAL A 433 15.21 11.26 2.31
C VAL A 433 16.61 10.65 2.39
N LEU A 434 17.35 10.71 1.28
CA LEU A 434 18.60 9.98 1.06
C LEU A 434 19.86 10.83 1.32
N GLY A 435 19.74 12.14 1.30
CA GLY A 435 20.85 13.08 1.35
C GLY A 435 21.51 13.33 -0.02
N PRO A 436 22.08 14.54 -0.23
CA PRO A 436 22.60 14.98 -1.52
C PRO A 436 23.78 14.14 -2.02
N GLU A 437 24.67 13.71 -1.12
CA GLU A 437 25.84 12.90 -1.49
C GLU A 437 25.44 11.54 -2.05
N LEU A 438 24.47 10.87 -1.41
CA LEU A 438 23.98 9.59 -1.91
C LEU A 438 23.17 9.76 -3.20
N MET A 439 22.37 10.82 -3.32
CA MET A 439 21.67 11.15 -4.56
C MET A 439 22.64 11.26 -5.75
N LYS A 440 23.81 11.87 -5.53
CA LYS A 440 24.88 11.96 -6.55
C LYS A 440 25.53 10.60 -6.80
N HIS A 441 25.96 9.89 -5.76
CA HIS A 441 26.64 8.60 -5.87
C HIS A 441 25.77 7.54 -6.59
N MET A 442 24.48 7.50 -6.27
CA MET A 442 23.52 6.56 -6.86
C MET A 442 22.97 7.04 -8.22
N ARG A 443 23.43 8.21 -8.71
CA ARG A 443 22.95 8.88 -9.94
C ARG A 443 21.43 9.10 -9.95
N LEU A 444 20.85 9.38 -8.79
CA LEU A 444 19.42 9.64 -8.61
C LEU A 444 19.06 11.11 -8.85
N ALA A 445 19.98 12.04 -8.62
CA ALA A 445 19.77 13.46 -8.92
C ALA A 445 19.35 13.69 -10.39
N VAL A 446 18.49 14.69 -10.60
CA VAL A 446 18.01 15.14 -11.91
C VAL A 446 18.37 16.62 -12.10
N PRO A 447 18.73 17.08 -13.32
CA PRO A 447 18.85 16.29 -14.55
C PRO A 447 19.99 15.28 -14.49
N THR A 448 19.78 14.10 -15.09
CA THR A 448 20.77 13.02 -15.06
C THR A 448 21.73 13.14 -16.25
N PRO A 449 23.04 13.40 -16.02
CA PRO A 449 24.00 13.41 -17.12
C PRO A 449 24.07 12.04 -17.80
N ASP A 450 24.02 12.04 -19.13
CA ASP A 450 24.09 10.84 -19.99
C ASP A 450 23.15 9.72 -19.53
N TYR A 451 21.90 10.06 -19.23
CA TYR A 451 20.88 9.09 -18.86
C TYR A 451 20.74 8.00 -19.94
N ARG A 452 20.72 6.73 -19.51
CA ARG A 452 20.40 5.58 -20.35
C ARG A 452 19.53 4.60 -19.59
N TYR A 453 18.44 4.17 -20.23
CA TYR A 453 17.64 3.04 -19.77
C TYR A 453 18.49 1.75 -19.80
N ASP A 454 18.41 0.96 -18.73
CA ASP A 454 19.06 -0.33 -18.60
C ASP A 454 18.00 -1.45 -18.64
N SER A 455 17.93 -2.15 -19.77
CA SER A 455 16.98 -3.24 -19.96
C SER A 455 17.31 -4.51 -19.16
N THR A 456 18.46 -4.56 -18.49
CA THR A 456 18.83 -5.69 -17.61
C THR A 456 18.41 -5.47 -16.17
N LEU A 457 18.03 -4.24 -15.82
CA LEU A 457 17.63 -3.87 -14.47
C LEU A 457 16.13 -4.19 -14.25
N ASN A 458 15.84 -4.98 -13.24
CA ASN A 458 14.47 -5.32 -12.86
C ASN A 458 13.87 -4.24 -11.94
N PRO A 459 12.85 -3.47 -12.39
CA PRO A 459 12.19 -2.43 -11.58
C PRO A 459 11.16 -2.97 -10.58
N THR A 460 10.86 -4.28 -10.56
CA THR A 460 9.86 -4.86 -9.64
C THR A 460 10.17 -4.47 -8.18
N ILE A 461 9.13 -4.11 -7.43
CA ILE A 461 9.30 -3.68 -6.04
C ILE A 461 9.86 -4.82 -5.17
N PHE A 462 10.91 -4.53 -4.41
CA PHE A 462 11.47 -5.43 -3.41
C PHE A 462 10.47 -5.65 -2.28
N ASN A 463 10.31 -6.91 -1.87
CA ASN A 463 9.40 -7.26 -0.77
C ASN A 463 9.80 -6.51 0.53
N ALA A 464 11.11 -6.40 0.80
CA ALA A 464 11.62 -5.66 1.96
C ALA A 464 11.43 -4.14 1.87
N PHE A 465 11.36 -3.57 0.66
CA PHE A 465 10.98 -2.18 0.46
C PHE A 465 9.51 -1.98 0.86
N ALA A 466 8.61 -2.82 0.33
CA ALA A 466 7.15 -2.73 0.56
C ALA A 466 6.71 -3.05 2.00
N ALA A 467 7.32 -4.06 2.62
CA ALA A 467 6.88 -4.59 3.91
C ALA A 467 7.67 -4.07 5.11
N ALA A 468 8.78 -3.36 4.91
CA ALA A 468 9.58 -2.80 6.00
C ALA A 468 10.15 -1.41 5.68
N ALA A 469 11.12 -1.31 4.76
CA ALA A 469 11.95 -0.11 4.65
C ALA A 469 11.14 1.14 4.30
N PHE A 470 10.23 1.08 3.33
CA PHE A 470 9.44 2.24 2.91
C PHE A 470 8.31 2.62 3.88
N ARG A 471 8.21 1.93 5.02
CA ARG A 471 7.28 2.24 6.11
C ARG A 471 7.90 3.16 7.18
N TYR A 472 9.13 3.64 6.98
CA TYR A 472 9.78 4.59 7.89
C TYR A 472 8.90 5.84 8.16
N GLY A 473 8.09 6.24 7.17
CA GLY A 473 7.20 7.40 7.26
C GLY A 473 6.14 7.28 8.35
N HIS A 474 5.82 6.06 8.82
CA HIS A 474 4.87 5.86 9.91
C HIS A 474 5.35 6.45 11.25
N SER A 475 6.66 6.60 11.45
CA SER A 475 7.23 7.28 12.62
C SER A 475 7.06 8.81 12.53
N MET A 476 7.02 9.35 11.32
CA MET A 476 6.91 10.79 11.06
C MET A 476 5.48 11.35 11.23
N ILE A 477 4.50 10.47 11.48
CA ILE A 477 3.09 10.85 11.59
C ILE A 477 2.87 11.66 12.88
N ALA A 478 2.32 12.86 12.70
CA ALA A 478 1.94 13.72 13.82
C ALA A 478 0.63 13.26 14.49
N SER A 479 0.46 13.62 15.76
CA SER A 479 -0.78 13.37 16.49
C SER A 479 -1.95 14.23 15.99
N ARG A 480 -1.66 15.43 15.48
CA ARG A 480 -2.62 16.39 14.93
C ARG A 480 -2.03 17.03 13.69
N TYR A 481 -2.90 17.43 12.77
CA TYR A 481 -2.52 18.06 11.52
C TYR A 481 -3.26 19.38 11.36
N SER A 482 -2.48 20.46 11.22
CA SER A 482 -2.94 21.84 11.14
C SER A 482 -3.70 22.09 9.85
N ARG A 483 -4.81 22.83 9.94
CA ARG A 483 -5.51 23.39 8.78
C ARG A 483 -5.02 24.81 8.50
N MET A 484 -5.10 25.26 7.26
CA MET A 484 -4.68 26.61 6.86
C MET A 484 -5.36 27.69 7.72
N GLY A 485 -4.57 28.58 8.31
CA GLY A 485 -5.08 29.68 9.15
C GLY A 485 -5.55 29.26 10.54
N GLN A 486 -5.37 27.99 10.93
CA GLN A 486 -5.71 27.48 12.26
C GLN A 486 -4.47 26.89 12.95
N PRO A 487 -4.25 27.17 14.24
CA PRO A 487 -3.16 26.54 14.99
C PRO A 487 -3.41 25.03 15.18
N GLU A 488 -2.34 24.26 15.34
CA GLU A 488 -2.40 22.81 15.57
C GLU A 488 -3.29 22.44 16.77
N SER A 489 -3.30 23.28 17.82
CA SER A 489 -4.12 23.10 19.02
C SER A 489 -5.62 23.02 18.74
N ASN A 490 -6.08 23.66 17.67
CA ASN A 490 -7.49 23.69 17.27
C ASN A 490 -7.83 22.55 16.30
N SER A 491 -6.83 21.86 15.77
CA SER A 491 -7.03 20.74 14.84
C SER A 491 -7.34 19.48 15.60
N GLN A 492 -8.22 18.63 15.08
CA GLN A 492 -8.57 17.37 15.73
C GLN A 492 -7.41 16.34 15.68
N PRO A 493 -7.39 15.34 16.59
CA PRO A 493 -6.50 14.20 16.51
C PRO A 493 -6.70 13.42 15.20
N LEU A 494 -5.63 12.84 14.69
CA LEU A 494 -5.64 12.07 13.44
C LEU A 494 -6.65 10.89 13.46
N SER A 495 -6.99 10.33 14.62
CA SER A 495 -8.05 9.32 14.72
C SER A 495 -9.43 9.81 14.22
N GLY A 496 -9.73 11.11 14.33
CA GLY A 496 -10.93 11.74 13.77
C GLY A 496 -10.83 12.02 12.27
N ASP A 497 -9.62 12.09 11.72
CA ASP A 497 -9.38 12.35 10.29
C ASP A 497 -9.45 11.08 9.45
N PHE A 498 -9.19 9.89 10.02
CA PHE A 498 -9.20 8.65 9.25
C PHE A 498 -10.56 8.39 8.60
N PHE A 499 -10.56 8.23 7.28
CA PHE A 499 -11.75 8.05 6.44
C PHE A 499 -12.80 9.16 6.55
N SER A 500 -12.45 10.31 7.12
CA SER A 500 -13.32 11.50 7.12
C SER A 500 -12.98 12.39 5.93
N MET A 501 -13.99 12.73 5.13
CA MET A 501 -13.86 13.65 4.00
C MET A 501 -14.75 14.89 4.18
N ASP A 502 -15.00 15.26 5.44
CA ASP A 502 -15.93 16.33 5.80
C ASP A 502 -15.43 17.71 5.31
N GLU A 503 -14.11 17.93 5.21
CA GLU A 503 -13.56 19.17 4.64
C GLU A 503 -14.00 19.43 3.19
N PHE A 504 -14.35 18.37 2.44
CA PHE A 504 -14.82 18.48 1.07
C PHE A 504 -16.32 18.78 0.95
N CYS A 505 -17.05 18.80 2.07
CA CYS A 505 -18.49 19.04 2.10
C CYS A 505 -18.86 20.52 2.33
N SER A 506 -17.90 21.36 2.75
CA SER A 506 -18.13 22.80 2.94
C SER A 506 -17.99 23.54 1.60
N PRO A 507 -18.92 24.44 1.24
CA PRO A 507 -18.71 25.37 0.13
C PRO A 507 -17.72 26.50 0.48
N HIS A 508 -17.42 26.70 1.77
CA HIS A 508 -16.60 27.80 2.25
C HIS A 508 -15.11 27.44 2.25
N GLY A 509 -14.47 27.62 1.10
CA GLY A 509 -13.01 27.51 0.93
C GLY A 509 -12.55 26.18 0.32
N ASP A 510 -11.52 26.24 -0.51
CA ASP A 510 -10.97 25.08 -1.20
C ASP A 510 -10.34 24.09 -0.19
N PRO A 511 -10.79 22.82 -0.12
CA PRO A 511 -10.23 21.83 0.80
C PRO A 511 -8.75 21.56 0.57
N VAL A 512 -8.25 21.73 -0.66
CA VAL A 512 -6.82 21.57 -0.97
C VAL A 512 -5.99 22.62 -0.25
N VAL A 513 -6.48 23.87 -0.17
CA VAL A 513 -5.83 24.95 0.58
C VAL A 513 -5.80 24.62 2.06
N GLN A 514 -6.95 24.23 2.63
CA GLN A 514 -7.09 23.96 4.05
C GLN A 514 -6.16 22.83 4.50
N LEU A 515 -6.11 21.75 3.73
CA LEU A 515 -5.37 20.54 4.09
C LEU A 515 -3.90 20.64 3.71
N LEU A 516 -3.57 20.84 2.43
CA LEU A 516 -2.17 20.81 1.97
C LEU A 516 -1.42 22.10 2.28
N GLY A 517 -2.10 23.26 2.27
CA GLY A 517 -1.51 24.52 2.71
C GLY A 517 -1.17 24.53 4.21
N GLY A 518 -1.98 23.86 5.04
CA GLY A 518 -1.67 23.59 6.45
C GLY A 518 -0.46 22.66 6.61
N MET A 519 -0.40 21.57 5.84
CA MET A 519 0.72 20.62 5.87
C MET A 519 2.06 21.22 5.45
N ALA A 520 2.06 22.18 4.52
CA ALA A 520 3.26 22.90 4.11
C ALA A 520 3.85 23.79 5.23
N GLN A 521 3.05 24.15 6.25
CA GLN A 521 3.48 25.02 7.35
C GLN A 521 3.80 24.25 8.64
N GLN A 522 3.26 23.05 8.80
CA GLN A 522 3.53 22.20 9.95
C GLN A 522 4.83 21.43 9.75
N ARG A 523 5.64 21.33 10.81
CA ARG A 523 6.85 20.50 10.83
C ARG A 523 6.50 19.01 10.96
N ALA A 524 7.20 18.18 10.21
CA ALA A 524 7.12 16.73 10.34
C ALA A 524 7.79 16.23 11.63
N GLN A 525 7.28 15.13 12.18
CA GLN A 525 7.95 14.42 13.27
C GLN A 525 9.24 13.75 12.74
N LYS A 526 10.23 13.59 13.63
CA LYS A 526 11.47 12.88 13.32
C LYS A 526 11.20 11.40 13.08
N ILE A 527 12.13 10.74 12.38
CA ILE A 527 12.15 9.28 12.32
C ILE A 527 12.89 8.80 13.55
N ASP A 528 12.15 8.23 14.49
CA ASP A 528 12.66 7.63 15.71
C ASP A 528 11.65 6.64 16.31
N ASN A 529 11.90 6.19 17.53
CA ASN A 529 11.02 5.29 18.26
C ASN A 529 9.86 6.02 18.99
N LEU A 530 9.54 7.27 18.66
CA LEU A 530 8.39 8.03 19.20
C LEU A 530 7.25 8.09 18.17
N PHE A 531 6.47 7.02 18.11
CA PHE A 531 5.29 6.95 17.27
C PHE A 531 4.10 7.69 17.89
N SER A 532 3.30 8.34 17.06
CA SER A 532 2.03 8.93 17.50
C SER A 532 1.07 7.86 17.99
N ARG A 533 0.48 8.06 19.17
CA ARG A 533 -0.59 7.18 19.69
C ARG A 533 -1.80 7.10 18.76
N GLN A 534 -1.98 8.09 17.89
CA GLN A 534 -3.06 8.07 16.89
C GLN A 534 -2.92 6.92 15.89
N VAL A 535 -1.71 6.37 15.69
CA VAL A 535 -1.48 5.22 14.82
C VAL A 535 -1.08 3.95 15.58
N THR A 536 -0.70 4.03 16.85
CA THR A 536 -0.31 2.84 17.65
C THR A 536 -1.38 2.39 18.65
N ASN A 537 -2.42 3.21 18.89
CA ASN A 537 -3.49 2.90 19.83
C ASN A 537 -4.88 3.20 19.25
N HIS A 538 -4.96 4.21 18.37
CA HIS A 538 -6.22 4.74 17.85
C HIS A 538 -6.34 4.59 16.33
N LEU A 539 -5.53 3.73 15.68
CA LEU A 539 -5.58 3.57 14.22
C LEU A 539 -6.98 3.12 13.82
N PHE A 540 -7.61 3.91 12.95
CA PHE A 540 -8.97 3.70 12.45
C PHE A 540 -10.07 3.60 13.51
N ALA A 541 -9.80 4.00 14.77
CA ALA A 541 -10.73 3.94 15.89
C ALA A 541 -12.14 4.47 15.52
N LYS A 542 -13.18 3.77 15.95
CA LYS A 542 -14.58 4.13 15.66
C LYS A 542 -14.89 5.56 16.09
N GLU A 543 -14.42 5.93 17.27
CA GLU A 543 -14.53 7.26 17.86
C GLU A 543 -13.13 7.87 18.03
N MET A 544 -13.07 9.20 18.00
CA MET A 544 -11.85 9.96 18.21
C MET A 544 -11.19 9.59 19.54
N ASN A 545 -9.92 9.21 19.52
CA ASN A 545 -9.15 8.67 20.65
C ASN A 545 -9.75 7.40 21.31
N GLY A 546 -10.72 6.75 20.68
CA GLY A 546 -11.22 5.44 21.10
C GLY A 546 -10.20 4.32 20.82
N PRO A 547 -10.42 3.10 21.31
CA PRO A 547 -9.57 1.96 20.98
C PRO A 547 -9.61 1.69 19.48
N GLY A 548 -8.44 1.61 18.87
CA GLY A 548 -8.23 1.26 17.46
C GLY A 548 -7.22 0.14 17.32
N LEU A 549 -6.51 0.12 16.20
CA LEU A 549 -5.43 -0.82 15.93
C LEU A 549 -4.06 -0.19 16.26
N ASP A 550 -3.01 -1.00 16.12
CA ASP A 550 -1.61 -0.59 16.27
C ASP A 550 -0.82 -0.81 14.97
N LEU A 551 -0.49 0.28 14.28
CA LEU A 551 0.24 0.26 13.01
C LEU A 551 1.68 -0.24 13.15
N PHE A 552 2.37 0.04 14.26
CA PHE A 552 3.72 -0.46 14.51
C PHE A 552 3.67 -1.98 14.64
N SER A 553 2.76 -2.48 15.46
CA SER A 553 2.57 -3.91 15.69
C SER A 553 2.14 -4.63 14.40
N ILE A 554 1.26 -4.04 13.61
CA ILE A 554 0.88 -4.53 12.28
C ILE A 554 2.10 -4.60 11.35
N ASN A 555 2.99 -3.59 11.34
CA ASN A 555 4.20 -3.61 10.52
C ASN A 555 5.14 -4.76 10.88
N VAL A 556 5.38 -4.98 12.18
CA VAL A 556 6.20 -6.11 12.65
C VAL A 556 5.58 -7.44 12.23
N GLN A 557 4.28 -7.63 12.49
CA GLN A 557 3.58 -8.86 12.12
C GLN A 557 3.55 -9.08 10.60
N ARG A 558 3.39 -8.01 9.80
CA ARG A 558 3.42 -8.07 8.34
C ARG A 558 4.80 -8.43 7.81
N GLY A 559 5.88 -7.94 8.42
CA GLY A 559 7.24 -8.36 8.09
C GLY A 559 7.47 -9.87 8.28
N ARG A 560 6.91 -10.43 9.36
CA ARG A 560 6.95 -11.88 9.66
C ARG A 560 6.08 -12.69 8.69
N ASP A 561 4.87 -12.21 8.37
CA ASP A 561 3.98 -12.81 7.35
C ASP A 561 4.66 -12.90 5.97
N HIS A 562 5.39 -11.84 5.61
CA HIS A 562 6.15 -11.75 4.38
C HIS A 562 7.45 -12.59 4.39
N GLY A 563 7.80 -13.23 5.52
CA GLY A 563 9.02 -14.02 5.63
C GLY A 563 10.28 -13.17 5.41
N LEU A 564 10.28 -11.90 5.85
CA LEU A 564 11.48 -11.07 5.75
C LEU A 564 12.59 -11.63 6.65
N PRO A 565 13.84 -11.73 6.15
CA PRO A 565 14.98 -12.09 6.99
C PRO A 565 15.17 -11.09 8.14
N PRO A 566 15.79 -11.52 9.26
CA PRO A 566 16.13 -10.63 10.37
C PRO A 566 17.02 -9.46 9.94
N TYR A 567 16.99 -8.37 10.71
CA TYR A 567 17.73 -7.14 10.45
C TYR A 567 19.22 -7.35 10.14
N THR A 568 19.90 -8.23 10.90
CA THR A 568 21.34 -8.48 10.73
C THR A 568 21.70 -9.02 9.34
N LYS A 569 20.80 -9.79 8.69
CA LYS A 569 21.00 -10.28 7.32
C LYS A 569 20.91 -9.18 6.27
N TRP A 570 20.12 -8.14 6.52
CA TRP A 570 20.07 -6.98 5.65
C TRP A 570 21.31 -6.11 5.76
N ARG A 571 21.91 -6.00 6.96
CA ARG A 571 23.21 -5.33 7.10
C ARG A 571 24.30 -6.03 6.30
N GLU A 572 24.38 -7.36 6.39
CA GLU A 572 25.31 -8.17 5.59
C GLU A 572 25.08 -7.93 4.08
N ALA A 573 23.82 -8.01 3.61
CA ALA A 573 23.47 -7.82 2.20
C ALA A 573 23.78 -6.41 1.66
N CYS A 574 23.75 -5.41 2.54
CA CYS A 574 24.06 -4.02 2.25
C CYS A 574 25.55 -3.68 2.44
N ASN A 575 26.42 -4.67 2.68
CA ASN A 575 27.85 -4.48 2.97
C ASN A 575 28.10 -3.51 4.13
N LEU A 576 27.21 -3.52 5.12
CA LEU A 576 27.34 -2.73 6.33
C LEU A 576 28.13 -3.52 7.40
N PRO A 577 28.67 -2.85 8.44
CA PRO A 577 29.39 -3.53 9.52
C PRO A 577 28.61 -4.71 10.08
N LYS A 578 29.31 -5.85 10.22
CA LYS A 578 28.75 -7.09 10.74
C LYS A 578 28.38 -6.93 12.22
N ILE A 579 27.21 -7.44 12.59
CA ILE A 579 26.70 -7.45 13.96
C ILE A 579 26.79 -8.88 14.48
N ASN A 580 27.55 -9.11 15.55
CA ASN A 580 27.63 -10.39 16.24
C ASN A 580 26.82 -10.37 17.55
N ASP A 581 26.75 -9.22 18.21
CA ASP A 581 25.94 -9.02 19.42
C ASP A 581 25.47 -7.56 19.55
N TYR A 582 24.60 -7.28 20.54
CA TYR A 582 24.04 -5.95 20.81
C TYR A 582 25.07 -4.80 20.91
N PRO A 583 26.27 -4.96 21.52
CA PRO A 583 27.27 -3.90 21.56
C PRO A 583 27.72 -3.40 20.18
N ASP A 584 27.66 -4.24 19.15
CA ASP A 584 28.03 -3.87 17.77
C ASP A 584 27.04 -2.87 17.14
N LEU A 585 25.86 -2.68 17.75
CA LEU A 585 24.86 -1.70 17.30
C LEU A 585 25.19 -0.26 17.76
N LYS A 586 26.14 -0.08 18.68
CA LYS A 586 26.50 1.25 19.20
C LYS A 586 26.97 2.18 18.08
N GLY A 587 26.53 3.44 18.16
CA GLY A 587 26.76 4.44 17.11
C GLY A 587 25.90 4.26 15.86
N THR A 588 25.15 3.16 15.73
CA THR A 588 24.13 2.97 14.69
C THR A 588 22.72 3.11 15.26
N ILE A 589 22.47 2.59 16.46
CA ILE A 589 21.20 2.68 17.19
C ILE A 589 21.46 3.36 18.55
N PRO A 590 20.55 4.21 19.07
CA PRO A 590 20.72 4.81 20.40
C PRO A 590 20.86 3.75 21.51
N ASP A 591 21.80 3.95 22.44
CA ASP A 591 22.13 2.98 23.51
C ASP A 591 20.91 2.48 24.29
N HIS A 592 20.02 3.39 24.70
CA HIS A 592 18.80 3.02 25.43
C HIS A 592 17.83 2.14 24.62
N ILE A 593 17.86 2.21 23.29
CA ILE A 593 17.08 1.34 22.41
C ILE A 593 17.76 -0.02 22.27
N ILE A 594 19.09 -0.07 22.22
CA ILE A 594 19.87 -1.32 22.24
C ILE A 594 19.52 -2.12 23.50
N ASP A 595 19.47 -1.48 24.68
CA ASP A 595 19.10 -2.13 25.94
C ASP A 595 17.67 -2.69 25.92
N ARG A 596 16.73 -1.95 25.33
CA ARG A 596 15.33 -2.39 25.16
C ARG A 596 15.21 -3.57 24.21
N LEU A 597 15.97 -3.56 23.11
CA LEU A 597 16.03 -4.69 22.16
C LEU A 597 16.62 -5.93 22.83
N ALA A 598 17.68 -5.79 23.61
CA ALA A 598 18.27 -6.89 24.39
C ALA A 598 17.29 -7.46 25.43
N THR A 599 16.47 -6.59 26.04
CA THR A 599 15.44 -7.01 26.99
C THR A 599 14.34 -7.83 26.31
N ILE A 600 13.78 -7.36 25.20
CA ILE A 600 12.60 -8.01 24.58
C ILE A 600 12.95 -9.23 23.71
N TYR A 601 14.10 -9.23 23.02
CA TYR A 601 14.54 -10.39 22.23
C TYR A 601 15.42 -11.36 23.03
N GLY A 602 15.96 -10.92 24.17
CA GLY A 602 16.78 -11.72 25.09
C GLY A 602 18.26 -11.80 24.69
N PRO A 603 19.12 -12.37 25.56
CA PRO A 603 20.54 -12.57 25.27
C PRO A 603 20.76 -13.41 24.00
N GLY A 604 21.66 -12.97 23.12
CA GLY A 604 21.88 -13.60 21.81
C GLY A 604 20.76 -13.40 20.80
N GLY A 605 19.69 -12.67 21.16
CA GLY A 605 18.52 -12.39 20.30
C GLY A 605 18.74 -11.33 19.23
N VAL A 606 19.96 -10.77 19.08
CA VAL A 606 20.25 -9.72 18.08
C VAL A 606 19.95 -10.18 16.65
N HIS A 607 20.15 -11.47 16.37
CA HIS A 607 19.88 -12.10 15.08
C HIS A 607 18.40 -12.40 14.86
N GLU A 608 17.55 -12.14 15.84
CA GLU A 608 16.10 -12.37 15.78
C GLU A 608 15.31 -11.07 15.56
N VAL A 609 15.97 -9.90 15.64
CA VAL A 609 15.32 -8.59 15.54
C VAL A 609 14.70 -8.40 14.15
N ASP A 610 13.42 -8.03 14.13
CA ASP A 610 12.66 -7.79 12.90
C ASP A 610 13.24 -6.57 12.14
N LEU A 611 13.33 -6.67 10.80
CA LEU A 611 13.91 -5.61 9.96
C LEU A 611 13.28 -4.23 10.21
N PHE A 612 11.95 -4.16 10.32
CA PHE A 612 11.26 -2.89 10.56
C PHE A 612 11.66 -2.25 11.89
N VAL A 613 11.76 -3.06 12.94
CA VAL A 613 12.03 -2.60 14.32
C VAL A 613 13.42 -1.98 14.42
N ALA A 614 14.45 -2.70 13.98
CA ALA A 614 15.81 -2.16 14.02
C ALA A 614 16.03 -1.05 13.00
N GLY A 615 15.51 -1.18 11.77
CA GLY A 615 15.74 -0.20 10.71
C GLY A 615 15.15 1.19 11.01
N VAL A 616 14.01 1.28 11.68
CA VAL A 616 13.44 2.58 12.14
C VAL A 616 14.17 3.14 13.36
N SER A 617 14.90 2.29 14.10
CA SER A 617 15.68 2.67 15.29
C SER A 617 17.09 3.16 14.96
N GLU A 618 17.53 3.03 13.71
CA GLU A 618 18.84 3.50 13.28
C GLU A 618 18.91 5.03 13.25
N LEU A 619 20.06 5.56 13.66
CA LEU A 619 20.41 6.96 13.47
C LEU A 619 20.48 7.29 11.97
N PRO A 620 20.01 8.48 11.56
CA PRO A 620 19.98 8.86 10.15
C PRO A 620 21.38 8.99 9.57
N VAL A 621 21.50 8.69 8.27
CA VAL A 621 22.73 8.98 7.50
C VAL A 621 22.94 10.49 7.36
N ASN A 622 24.19 10.92 7.11
CA ASN A 622 24.49 12.34 6.95
C ASN A 622 23.70 12.97 5.78
N GLY A 623 22.98 14.05 6.05
CA GLY A 623 22.15 14.77 5.09
C GLY A 623 20.84 14.09 4.70
N GLY A 624 20.59 12.85 5.15
CA GLY A 624 19.31 12.15 4.99
C GLY A 624 18.54 12.05 6.30
N ILE A 625 17.35 11.45 6.25
CA ILE A 625 16.48 11.27 7.44
C ILE A 625 16.31 9.81 7.87
N ILE A 626 16.77 8.85 7.06
CA ILE A 626 16.68 7.41 7.35
C ILE A 626 18.05 6.82 7.65
N GLY A 627 18.07 5.73 8.43
CA GLY A 627 19.30 5.02 8.78
C GLY A 627 19.88 4.17 7.65
N PRO A 628 21.16 3.76 7.77
CA PRO A 628 21.94 3.13 6.71
C PRO A 628 21.31 1.88 6.07
N THR A 629 20.63 1.03 6.84
CA THR A 629 20.00 -0.19 6.29
C THR A 629 18.81 0.15 5.40
N PHE A 630 17.93 1.05 5.86
CA PHE A 630 16.82 1.52 5.04
C PHE A 630 17.31 2.34 3.86
N THR A 631 18.34 3.18 4.04
CA THR A 631 18.98 3.92 2.95
C THR A 631 19.46 2.99 1.83
N CYS A 632 20.11 1.88 2.16
CA CYS A 632 20.52 0.87 1.18
C CYS A 632 19.32 0.30 0.40
N ILE A 633 18.29 -0.18 1.10
CA ILE A 633 17.12 -0.80 0.46
C ILE A 633 16.36 0.20 -0.42
N VAL A 634 16.10 1.40 0.12
CA VAL A 634 15.33 2.46 -0.54
C VAL A 634 16.08 3.01 -1.75
N SER A 635 17.38 3.32 -1.63
CA SER A 635 18.16 3.87 -2.75
C SER A 635 18.33 2.89 -3.90
N HIS A 636 18.50 1.59 -3.61
CA HIS A 636 18.53 0.55 -4.64
C HIS A 636 17.19 0.40 -5.34
N GLN A 637 16.06 0.46 -4.61
CA GLN A 637 14.74 0.44 -5.23
C GLN A 637 14.53 1.64 -6.17
N TYR A 638 14.81 2.87 -5.71
CA TYR A 638 14.66 4.06 -6.55
C TYR A 638 15.61 4.04 -7.76
N LYS A 639 16.83 3.51 -7.61
CA LYS A 639 17.72 3.29 -8.76
C LYS A 639 17.11 2.34 -9.78
N ALA A 640 16.52 1.23 -9.34
CA ALA A 640 15.83 0.28 -10.20
C ALA A 640 14.61 0.91 -10.91
N LEU A 641 13.84 1.72 -10.20
CA LEU A 641 12.68 2.42 -10.76
C LEU A 641 13.06 3.51 -11.77
N LYS A 642 14.21 4.17 -11.57
CA LYS A 642 14.72 5.17 -12.51
C LYS A 642 15.28 4.52 -13.77
N PHE A 643 16.30 3.67 -13.61
CA PHE A 643 17.07 3.14 -14.75
C PHE A 643 16.42 1.91 -15.41
N GLY A 644 15.55 1.19 -14.70
CA GLY A 644 14.79 0.05 -15.20
C GLY A 644 13.44 0.43 -15.81
N ASP A 645 13.14 1.72 -15.97
CA ASP A 645 11.91 2.22 -16.57
C ASP A 645 12.17 2.77 -17.99
N ARG A 646 11.70 2.04 -19.01
CA ARG A 646 11.83 2.45 -20.43
C ARG A 646 11.12 3.77 -20.72
N PHE A 647 10.13 4.14 -19.91
CA PHE A 647 9.35 5.36 -20.07
C PHE A 647 9.74 6.44 -19.03
N TRP A 648 10.85 6.26 -18.31
CA TRP A 648 11.42 7.30 -17.43
C TRP A 648 11.47 8.61 -18.19
N TYR A 649 11.04 9.72 -17.56
CA TYR A 649 10.79 10.94 -18.32
C TYR A 649 12.03 11.48 -19.04
N GLU A 650 13.25 11.27 -18.52
CA GLU A 650 14.50 11.69 -19.20
C GLU A 650 15.01 10.69 -20.25
N ASN A 651 14.31 9.57 -20.51
CA ASN A 651 14.70 8.64 -21.55
C ASN A 651 14.40 9.22 -22.95
N LEU A 652 15.46 9.61 -23.66
CA LEU A 652 15.35 10.11 -25.03
C LEU A 652 15.28 8.99 -26.09
N HIS A 653 15.48 7.73 -25.70
CA HIS A 653 15.66 6.60 -26.60
C HIS A 653 14.46 5.65 -26.60
N HIS A 654 13.24 6.19 -26.74
CA HIS A 654 12.04 5.39 -27.05
C HIS A 654 11.08 6.17 -27.97
N PRO A 655 10.20 5.51 -28.75
CA PRO A 655 9.37 6.18 -29.75
C PRO A 655 8.45 7.28 -29.21
N GLY A 656 8.07 7.15 -27.93
CA GLY A 656 7.25 8.13 -27.23
C GLY A 656 8.05 9.06 -26.34
N ALA A 657 9.35 9.29 -26.56
CA ALA A 657 10.18 10.15 -25.70
C ALA A 657 9.70 11.61 -25.69
N PHE A 658 9.99 12.34 -24.61
CA PHE A 658 9.84 13.79 -24.63
C PHE A 658 10.97 14.43 -25.44
N THR A 659 10.67 15.54 -26.12
CA THR A 659 11.71 16.35 -26.77
C THR A 659 12.55 17.10 -25.72
N PRO A 660 13.78 17.54 -26.05
CA PRO A 660 14.57 18.35 -25.13
C PRO A 660 13.84 19.60 -24.60
N ALA A 661 13.04 20.26 -25.44
CA ALA A 661 12.25 21.42 -25.04
C ALA A 661 11.11 21.06 -24.07
N GLN A 662 10.44 19.92 -24.29
CA GLN A 662 9.44 19.40 -23.36
C GLN A 662 10.06 19.03 -22.00
N LEU A 663 11.26 18.46 -22.00
CA LEU A 663 11.99 18.16 -20.75
C LEU A 663 12.36 19.40 -19.96
N GLU A 664 12.83 20.44 -20.64
CA GLU A 664 13.14 21.72 -20.00
C GLU A 664 11.88 22.37 -19.40
N ALA A 665 10.73 22.26 -20.08
CA ALA A 665 9.45 22.70 -19.53
C ALA A 665 9.02 21.89 -18.29
N ILE A 666 9.20 20.55 -18.31
CA ILE A 666 8.90 19.67 -17.17
C ILE A 666 9.78 20.02 -15.96
N ARG A 667 11.08 20.25 -16.18
CA ARG A 667 12.08 20.54 -15.12
C ARG A 667 11.83 21.85 -14.37
N ARG A 668 10.99 22.74 -14.91
CA ARG A 668 10.59 23.97 -14.22
C ARG A 668 9.48 23.74 -13.20
N THR A 669 8.73 22.66 -13.31
CA THR A 669 7.58 22.42 -12.42
C THR A 669 8.07 22.02 -11.03
N THR A 670 7.56 22.72 -10.02
CA THR A 670 7.75 22.37 -8.61
C THR A 670 6.44 21.94 -7.94
N LEU A 671 6.49 21.26 -6.79
CA LEU A 671 5.29 20.99 -6.00
C LEU A 671 4.55 22.28 -5.61
N ALA A 672 5.30 23.34 -5.29
CA ALA A 672 4.71 24.65 -4.98
C ALA A 672 3.90 25.21 -6.16
N SER A 673 4.46 25.12 -7.38
CA SER A 673 3.77 25.56 -8.59
C SER A 673 2.51 24.74 -8.89
N LEU A 674 2.50 23.46 -8.53
CA LEU A 674 1.37 22.55 -8.74
C LEU A 674 0.22 22.90 -7.79
N LEU A 675 0.55 23.17 -6.53
CA LEU A 675 -0.39 23.65 -5.51
C LEU A 675 -0.97 25.03 -5.91
N CYS A 676 -0.13 25.99 -6.28
CA CYS A 676 -0.56 27.34 -6.67
C CYS A 676 -1.54 27.37 -7.86
N ARG A 677 -1.39 26.48 -8.86
CA ARG A 677 -2.27 26.49 -10.06
C ARG A 677 -3.50 25.59 -9.97
N ASN A 678 -3.56 24.68 -8.99
CA ASN A 678 -4.67 23.73 -8.81
C ASN A 678 -5.44 23.93 -7.51
N SER A 679 -5.19 25.05 -6.82
CA SER A 679 -5.89 25.42 -5.61
C SER A 679 -5.97 26.93 -5.48
N ASP A 680 -6.70 27.38 -4.46
CA ASP A 680 -6.88 28.80 -4.17
C ASP A 680 -5.78 29.42 -3.28
N ILE A 681 -4.65 28.73 -3.11
CA ILE A 681 -3.48 29.24 -2.35
C ILE A 681 -2.99 30.54 -3.00
N LYS A 682 -2.83 31.60 -2.19
CA LYS A 682 -2.38 32.92 -2.68
C LYS A 682 -0.89 33.15 -2.50
N GLU A 683 -0.31 32.63 -1.42
CA GLU A 683 1.11 32.72 -1.12
C GLU A 683 1.59 31.41 -0.52
N MET A 684 2.80 30.98 -0.91
CA MET A 684 3.45 29.82 -0.31
C MET A 684 4.97 29.89 -0.49
N GLN A 685 5.68 29.03 0.22
CA GLN A 685 7.12 28.88 0.10
C GLN A 685 7.47 28.19 -1.22
N ALA A 686 8.64 28.54 -1.78
CA ALA A 686 9.11 27.93 -3.04
C ALA A 686 9.49 26.45 -2.85
N LEU A 687 10.12 26.11 -1.72
CA LEU A 687 10.40 24.73 -1.34
C LEU A 687 9.23 24.20 -0.50
N ALA A 688 8.25 23.57 -1.15
CA ALA A 688 7.01 23.13 -0.49
C ALA A 688 7.21 22.05 0.57
N PHE A 689 8.30 21.28 0.48
CA PHE A 689 8.67 20.29 1.50
C PHE A 689 9.35 20.92 2.73
N GLU A 690 9.68 22.21 2.69
CA GLU A 690 10.20 22.94 3.84
C GLU A 690 9.16 23.89 4.42
N VAL A 691 9.14 24.00 5.75
CA VAL A 691 8.32 25.01 6.43
C VAL A 691 8.88 26.42 6.20
N GLU A 692 8.11 27.43 6.59
CA GLU A 692 8.53 28.83 6.46
C GLU A 692 9.78 29.11 7.30
N ALA A 693 10.77 29.73 6.66
CA ALA A 693 12.01 30.17 7.29
C ALA A 693 12.54 31.43 6.59
N SER A 694 13.56 32.08 7.15
CA SER A 694 14.20 33.24 6.51
C SER A 694 14.76 32.92 5.11
N SER A 695 15.22 31.67 4.90
CA SER A 695 15.70 31.12 3.64
C SER A 695 14.60 30.59 2.71
N ASN A 696 13.38 30.38 3.22
CA ASN A 696 12.24 29.80 2.49
C ASN A 696 10.95 30.55 2.85
N ARG A 697 10.96 31.86 2.57
CA ARG A 697 9.82 32.76 2.87
C ARG A 697 8.65 32.47 1.94
N LYS A 698 7.43 32.73 2.42
CA LYS A 698 6.25 32.74 1.55
C LYS A 698 6.37 33.87 0.53
N ILE A 699 6.05 33.56 -0.71
CA ILE A 699 5.97 34.52 -1.81
C ILE A 699 4.64 34.34 -2.55
N PRO A 700 4.16 35.38 -3.26
CA PRO A 700 2.93 35.28 -4.03
C PRO A 700 2.97 34.15 -5.07
N CYS A 701 1.87 33.41 -5.20
CA CYS A 701 1.76 32.30 -6.17
C CYS A 701 1.99 32.76 -7.60
N HIS A 702 1.59 33.99 -7.98
CA HIS A 702 1.88 34.52 -9.32
C HIS A 702 3.39 34.60 -9.61
N THR A 703 4.21 34.90 -8.60
CA THR A 703 5.67 34.93 -8.72
C THR A 703 6.24 33.53 -8.93
N ILE A 704 5.76 32.54 -8.16
CA ILE A 704 6.14 31.13 -8.33
C ILE A 704 5.79 30.68 -9.76
N LEU A 705 4.52 30.86 -10.16
CA LEU A 705 4.02 30.41 -11.45
C LEU A 705 4.77 31.03 -12.65
N GLN A 706 5.20 32.30 -12.55
CA GLN A 706 6.03 32.93 -13.58
C GLN A 706 7.41 32.27 -13.73
N GLN A 707 8.03 31.83 -12.63
CA GLN A 707 9.36 31.22 -12.64
C GLN A 707 9.34 29.74 -13.03
N THR A 708 8.26 29.04 -12.67
CA THR A 708 8.12 27.57 -12.78
C THR A 708 7.11 27.13 -13.84
N HIS A 709 6.80 28.00 -14.81
CA HIS A 709 5.74 27.75 -15.80
C HIS A 709 6.05 26.52 -16.68
N LEU A 710 5.10 25.59 -16.74
CA LEU A 710 5.11 24.47 -17.68
C LEU A 710 4.64 24.95 -19.06
N ASP A 711 5.58 25.29 -19.93
CA ASP A 711 5.27 25.80 -21.27
C ASP A 711 4.76 24.70 -22.21
N LEU A 712 3.43 24.60 -22.36
CA LEU A 712 2.78 23.60 -23.20
C LEU A 712 2.86 23.87 -24.70
N LYS A 713 3.49 24.97 -25.15
CA LYS A 713 3.62 25.24 -26.59
C LYS A 713 4.42 24.15 -27.31
N PHE A 714 5.32 23.46 -26.60
CA PHE A 714 6.17 22.39 -27.11
C PHE A 714 5.46 21.05 -27.34
N TRP A 715 4.17 20.94 -27.00
CA TRP A 715 3.32 19.79 -27.31
C TRP A 715 2.46 20.10 -28.53
N THR A 716 3.08 20.05 -29.72
CA THR A 716 2.48 20.47 -31.00
C THR A 716 1.68 19.40 -31.71
#